data_AF-A0A8C0ZQE6-F1
#
_entry.id   AF-A0A8C0ZQE6-F1
#
_cell.length_a   1.000
_cell.length_b   1.000
_cell.length_c   1.000
_cell.angle_alpha   90.00
_cell.angle_beta   90.00
_cell.angle_gamma   90.00
#
_symmetry.space_group_name_H-M   'P 1'
#
loop_
_entity.id
_entity.type
_entity.pdbx_description
1 polymer ?
#
loop_
_entity_poly.entity_id
_entity_poly.type
_entity_poly.pdbx_seq_one_letter_code
_entity_poly.pdbx_strand_id
1 'polypeptide(L)'
;MFAKLKKKIAEETAVAQRPGGATRIPRSVSKESVASMGADSGDDFASDGSSSREDLSSQLLRRNEQIRKLEARLSASMRKFQEQNETFQANRAKMAEGLALALARKDQEWSEKMDQLEKEKKFLTAQLQEVKNQSLNLFQKRDEIDELEGFQQQELSKVKHMLLKKEECLGKMEQELEARTRELSHTQEELVTSSQMSSDLSQKLEELRRLYSTLEEQRDHVTASKAGAENKITALEQKEQELQAFIQQLSIDLQKVTAETQEKEKLITHLQEKVTSLEKRLEQNLSGEEHVQELLKEKTVAEQNLEDTRQQLLAVRNSQAKAIDVLETRVKELEQSLQASEELLRQNRDVMAAQEAQIQELATAKQESSLAQQQVLALEQQCRERTHALEAQLVALEQVRAADQTAAEHGMRELEQENAALKESKTECERSLQHHQFELKKLKEEWSQREIVSVAMAQALEEVRKQREEFQQQAAELSATVHKKEQALQEKADTLLQREQEVHQLQKGHDSALLQMHQLQRELEALRSSRTQEAAVQEDLLRLQGQEPLVTSKNMQLPATEETPNGEVGAMDLGQLQKEKQDLEQQLTEKNKIIKQMQQRMLELKKTLQKELKIRPDNEIFEVREKPGPEMPNMAPSVTNNADLTDAREINFEYLKHVVLKFMSCRESEAFHLIKAVSVLLNFSQEEENMLKETLEYKVRSPW
;
A
#
# COMPACT_ATOMS: atom_id res chain seq x y z
N MET A 1 -37.49 -24.82 14.54
CA MET A 1 -38.33 -24.72 13.32
C MET A 1 -38.00 -25.76 12.24
N PHE A 2 -36.81 -26.37 12.19
CA PHE A 2 -36.49 -27.44 11.23
C PHE A 2 -37.20 -28.80 11.44
N ALA A 3 -37.67 -29.11 12.66
CA ALA A 3 -38.41 -30.35 12.93
C ALA A 3 -39.84 -30.36 12.37
N LYS A 4 -40.47 -29.19 12.23
CA LYS A 4 -41.82 -29.05 11.65
C LYS A 4 -41.82 -29.14 10.11
N LEU A 5 -40.69 -28.85 9.47
CA LEU A 5 -40.53 -28.97 8.01
C LEU A 5 -40.33 -30.43 7.58
N LYS A 6 -39.58 -31.23 8.36
CA LYS A 6 -39.38 -32.67 8.07
C LYS A 6 -40.66 -33.49 8.21
N LYS A 7 -41.59 -33.12 9.12
CA LYS A 7 -42.87 -33.83 9.29
C LYS A 7 -43.84 -33.57 8.12
N LYS A 8 -43.81 -32.36 7.54
CA LYS A 8 -44.71 -31.97 6.45
C LYS A 8 -44.31 -32.57 5.09
N ILE A 9 -43.02 -32.77 4.86
CA ILE A 9 -42.50 -33.44 3.64
C ILE A 9 -42.79 -34.96 3.68
N ALA A 10 -42.78 -35.59 4.87
CA ALA A 10 -43.09 -37.01 5.01
C ALA A 10 -44.59 -37.34 4.82
N GLU A 11 -45.49 -36.40 5.14
CA GLU A 11 -46.94 -36.55 4.92
C GLU A 11 -47.36 -36.33 3.46
N GLU A 12 -46.61 -35.53 2.67
CA GLU A 12 -46.92 -35.29 1.25
C GLU A 12 -46.36 -36.34 0.27
N THR A 13 -45.32 -37.09 0.65
CA THR A 13 -44.76 -38.15 -0.23
C THR A 13 -45.49 -39.50 -0.16
N ALA A 14 -46.54 -39.64 0.66
CA ALA A 14 -47.23 -40.91 0.87
C ALA A 14 -48.54 -41.11 0.06
N VAL A 15 -48.95 -40.14 -0.78
CA VAL A 15 -50.21 -40.25 -1.56
C VAL A 15 -49.93 -40.11 -3.06
N ALA A 16 -49.35 -41.16 -3.65
CA ALA A 16 -49.33 -41.35 -5.09
C ALA A 16 -49.24 -42.84 -5.44
N GLN A 17 -50.28 -43.61 -5.10
CA GLN A 17 -50.55 -44.90 -5.74
C GLN A 17 -51.67 -44.73 -6.76
N ARG A 18 -51.32 -45.03 -8.03
CA ARG A 18 -52.26 -45.22 -9.14
C ARG A 18 -53.38 -46.19 -8.75
N PRO A 19 -54.66 -45.89 -9.06
CA PRO A 19 -55.62 -46.93 -9.34
C PRO A 19 -55.51 -47.28 -10.82
N GLY A 20 -55.03 -48.50 -11.09
CA GLY A 20 -55.14 -49.13 -12.39
C GLY A 20 -56.59 -49.23 -12.83
N GLY A 21 -56.82 -49.04 -14.13
CA GLY A 21 -58.10 -49.29 -14.75
C GLY A 21 -58.49 -50.76 -14.63
N ALA A 22 -59.75 -51.00 -14.25
CA ALA A 22 -60.61 -52.09 -14.69
C ALA A 22 -61.84 -52.13 -13.77
N THR A 23 -62.83 -51.28 -14.04
CA THR A 23 -64.14 -51.44 -13.40
C THR A 23 -65.25 -51.18 -14.40
N ARG A 24 -65.81 -52.29 -14.87
CA ARG A 24 -67.22 -52.57 -15.15
C ARG A 24 -68.09 -51.38 -15.58
N ILE A 25 -68.40 -51.41 -16.88
CA ILE A 25 -69.61 -50.79 -17.46
C ILE A 25 -70.84 -51.24 -16.64
N PRO A 26 -71.66 -50.32 -16.12
CA PRO A 26 -72.93 -50.66 -15.49
C PRO A 26 -73.99 -50.92 -16.56
N ARG A 27 -74.52 -52.16 -16.58
CA ARG A 27 -75.76 -52.49 -17.27
C ARG A 27 -76.93 -51.99 -16.42
N SER A 28 -77.71 -51.05 -16.95
CA SER A 28 -79.07 -50.76 -16.50
C SER A 28 -80.06 -50.88 -17.66
N VAL A 29 -80.83 -51.97 -17.59
CA VAL A 29 -82.28 -52.11 -17.87
C VAL A 29 -82.99 -51.05 -18.72
N SER A 30 -83.64 -51.49 -19.82
CA SER A 30 -85.11 -51.64 -19.87
C SER A 30 -85.68 -51.98 -21.26
N LYS A 31 -86.50 -53.04 -21.27
CA LYS A 31 -87.80 -53.24 -21.94
C LYS A 31 -87.92 -53.49 -23.47
N GLU A 32 -88.60 -54.62 -23.72
CA GLU A 32 -89.73 -54.85 -24.64
C GLU A 32 -89.56 -54.58 -26.15
N SER A 33 -89.56 -55.67 -26.92
CA SER A 33 -90.38 -55.87 -28.13
C SER A 33 -90.23 -57.35 -28.54
N VAL A 34 -91.22 -58.21 -28.22
CA VAL A 34 -92.30 -58.62 -29.13
C VAL A 34 -91.77 -59.05 -30.51
N ALA A 35 -91.32 -60.30 -30.60
CA ALA A 35 -91.25 -61.05 -31.85
C ALA A 35 -92.38 -62.10 -31.78
N SER A 36 -93.45 -61.85 -32.54
CA SER A 36 -93.72 -62.57 -33.80
C SER A 36 -94.17 -64.01 -33.56
N MET A 37 -95.46 -64.14 -33.26
CA MET A 37 -96.22 -65.38 -33.32
C MET A 37 -96.12 -65.99 -34.72
N GLY A 38 -95.64 -67.23 -34.80
CA GLY A 38 -95.79 -68.08 -35.96
C GLY A 38 -97.25 -68.52 -36.10
N ALA A 39 -97.74 -68.45 -37.33
CA ALA A 39 -99.01 -69.00 -37.75
C ALA A 39 -98.94 -70.54 -37.74
N ASP A 40 -99.99 -71.18 -37.24
CA ASP A 40 -100.35 -72.55 -37.61
C ASP A 40 -101.84 -72.57 -37.97
N SER A 41 -102.12 -73.25 -39.07
CA SER A 41 -103.34 -73.24 -39.85
C SER A 41 -104.13 -74.51 -39.53
N GLY A 42 -105.41 -74.37 -39.18
CA GLY A 42 -106.31 -75.50 -38.96
C GLY A 42 -107.73 -75.10 -39.33
N ASP A 43 -108.11 -75.48 -40.54
CA ASP A 43 -109.45 -75.43 -41.11
C ASP A 43 -110.51 -76.09 -40.20
N ASP A 44 -111.73 -75.52 -40.19
CA ASP A 44 -112.96 -76.31 -40.27
C ASP A 44 -114.10 -75.39 -40.75
N PHE A 45 -114.41 -75.50 -42.04
CA PHE A 45 -115.57 -74.88 -42.67
C PHE A 45 -116.77 -75.82 -42.55
N ALA A 46 -117.82 -75.37 -41.87
CA ALA A 46 -119.13 -75.99 -41.95
C ALA A 46 -119.74 -75.71 -43.33
N SER A 47 -120.08 -76.79 -44.05
CA SER A 47 -120.74 -76.75 -45.36
C SER A 47 -122.26 -76.73 -45.23
N ASP A 48 -122.86 -76.27 -46.32
CA ASP A 48 -124.27 -76.30 -46.72
C ASP A 48 -125.16 -75.27 -46.02
N GLY A 49 -125.81 -74.36 -46.74
CA GLY A 49 -126.43 -74.48 -48.06
C GLY A 49 -127.78 -73.79 -47.84
N SER A 50 -128.04 -72.60 -48.35
CA SER A 50 -128.51 -72.38 -49.71
C SER A 50 -129.00 -70.92 -49.73
N SER A 51 -128.54 -70.06 -50.65
CA SER A 51 -129.32 -68.90 -51.10
C SER A 51 -128.67 -68.19 -52.29
N SER A 52 -129.53 -67.82 -53.23
CA SER A 52 -129.42 -67.03 -54.46
C SER A 52 -128.20 -66.10 -54.69
N ARG A 53 -127.82 -66.00 -55.98
CA ARG A 53 -126.66 -65.34 -56.61
C ARG A 53 -126.58 -63.80 -56.44
N GLU A 54 -127.64 -63.12 -56.00
CA GLU A 54 -127.61 -61.66 -55.76
C GLU A 54 -127.07 -61.24 -54.37
N ASP A 55 -127.05 -62.12 -53.37
CA ASP A 55 -126.60 -61.79 -52.00
C ASP A 55 -125.06 -61.79 -51.82
N LEU A 56 -124.33 -62.54 -52.67
CA LEU A 56 -122.87 -62.65 -52.64
C LEU A 56 -122.15 -61.34 -53.01
N SER A 57 -122.67 -60.60 -54.01
CA SER A 57 -122.06 -59.32 -54.43
C SER A 57 -122.22 -58.24 -53.36
N SER A 58 -123.37 -58.18 -52.70
CA SER A 58 -123.62 -57.24 -51.59
C SER A 58 -122.77 -57.58 -50.36
N GLN A 59 -122.58 -58.87 -50.06
CA GLN A 59 -121.65 -59.32 -49.01
C GLN A 59 -120.18 -59.03 -49.36
N LEU A 60 -119.76 -59.20 -50.61
CA LEU A 60 -118.42 -58.83 -51.08
C LEU A 60 -118.18 -57.32 -51.01
N LEU A 61 -119.15 -56.49 -51.39
CA LEU A 61 -119.02 -55.04 -51.29
C LEU A 61 -118.93 -54.59 -49.82
N ARG A 62 -119.74 -55.18 -48.93
CA ARG A 62 -119.66 -54.94 -47.47
C ARG A 62 -118.34 -55.41 -46.88
N ARG A 63 -117.82 -56.58 -47.30
CA ARG A 63 -116.50 -57.08 -46.88
C ARG A 63 -115.37 -56.19 -47.40
N ASN A 64 -115.41 -55.75 -48.66
CA ASN A 64 -114.42 -54.84 -49.22
C ASN A 64 -114.44 -53.46 -48.54
N GLU A 65 -115.63 -52.94 -48.21
CA GLU A 65 -115.76 -51.70 -47.45
C GLU A 65 -115.26 -51.87 -46.00
N GLN A 66 -115.50 -53.02 -45.38
CA GLN A 66 -114.90 -53.37 -44.08
C GLN A 66 -113.38 -53.49 -44.17
N ILE A 67 -112.84 -54.11 -45.22
CA ILE A 67 -111.40 -54.22 -45.48
C ILE A 67 -110.81 -52.82 -45.64
N ARG A 68 -111.39 -51.94 -46.47
CA ARG A 68 -110.92 -50.54 -46.60
C ARG A 68 -110.95 -49.78 -45.28
N LYS A 69 -111.99 -49.96 -44.47
CA LYS A 69 -112.05 -49.34 -43.12
C LYS A 69 -110.98 -49.89 -42.19
N LEU A 70 -110.70 -51.19 -42.26
CA LEU A 70 -109.63 -51.83 -41.48
C LEU A 70 -108.25 -51.39 -41.98
N GLU A 71 -108.03 -51.29 -43.29
CA GLU A 71 -106.80 -50.77 -43.91
C GLU A 71 -106.58 -49.29 -43.57
N ALA A 72 -107.63 -48.47 -43.58
CA ALA A 72 -107.56 -47.07 -43.17
C ALA A 72 -107.26 -46.94 -41.67
N ARG A 73 -107.86 -47.80 -40.83
CA ARG A 73 -107.59 -47.85 -39.38
C ARG A 73 -106.19 -48.35 -39.08
N LEU A 74 -105.69 -49.34 -39.83
CA LEU A 74 -104.32 -49.84 -39.76
C LEU A 74 -103.33 -48.77 -40.21
N SER A 75 -103.60 -48.08 -41.32
CA SER A 75 -102.78 -46.98 -41.83
C SER A 75 -102.75 -45.79 -40.87
N ALA A 76 -103.89 -45.44 -40.26
CA ALA A 76 -103.95 -44.43 -39.21
C ALA A 76 -103.20 -44.87 -37.95
N SER A 77 -103.23 -46.16 -37.60
CA SER A 77 -102.47 -46.73 -36.49
C SER A 77 -100.96 -46.73 -36.77
N MET A 78 -100.55 -47.12 -37.98
CA MET A 78 -99.14 -47.04 -38.41
C MET A 78 -98.66 -45.59 -38.40
N ARG A 79 -99.45 -44.65 -38.92
CA ARG A 79 -99.10 -43.22 -38.92
C ARG A 79 -98.96 -42.68 -37.49
N LYS A 80 -99.88 -43.03 -36.58
CA LYS A 80 -99.75 -42.67 -35.14
C LYS A 80 -98.51 -43.27 -34.49
N PHE A 81 -98.17 -44.52 -34.79
CA PHE A 81 -96.95 -45.15 -34.27
C PHE A 81 -95.69 -44.48 -34.85
N GLN A 82 -95.73 -44.10 -36.12
CA GLN A 82 -94.66 -43.40 -36.81
C GLN A 82 -94.47 -41.99 -36.23
N GLU A 83 -95.54 -41.22 -36.02
CA GLU A 83 -95.52 -39.92 -35.33
C GLU A 83 -95.02 -40.05 -33.89
N GLN A 84 -95.44 -41.08 -33.15
CA GLN A 84 -94.91 -41.36 -31.82
C GLN A 84 -93.40 -41.66 -31.86
N ASN A 85 -92.96 -42.52 -32.77
CA ASN A 85 -91.54 -42.84 -32.93
C ASN A 85 -90.71 -41.61 -33.33
N GLU A 86 -91.20 -40.77 -34.25
CA GLU A 86 -90.57 -39.51 -34.65
C GLU A 86 -90.49 -38.53 -33.47
N THR A 87 -91.56 -38.39 -32.69
CA THR A 87 -91.54 -37.54 -31.48
C THR A 87 -90.61 -38.09 -30.40
N PHE A 88 -90.53 -39.41 -30.19
CA PHE A 88 -89.55 -40.03 -29.31
C PHE A 88 -88.11 -39.82 -29.79
N GLN A 89 -87.85 -39.99 -31.09
CA GLN A 89 -86.54 -39.76 -31.68
C GLN A 89 -86.14 -38.28 -31.60
N ALA A 90 -87.07 -37.36 -31.87
CA ALA A 90 -86.85 -35.92 -31.72
C ALA A 90 -86.60 -35.52 -30.27
N ASN A 91 -87.35 -36.07 -29.31
CA ASN A 91 -87.13 -35.82 -27.88
C ASN A 91 -85.79 -36.40 -27.40
N ARG A 92 -85.42 -37.59 -27.86
CA ARG A 92 -84.11 -38.20 -27.59
C ARG A 92 -82.97 -37.38 -28.20
N ALA A 93 -83.13 -36.86 -29.42
CA ALA A 93 -82.16 -35.99 -30.07
C ALA A 93 -82.00 -34.67 -29.32
N LYS A 94 -83.10 -34.02 -28.92
CA LYS A 94 -83.07 -32.80 -28.09
C LYS A 94 -82.38 -33.02 -26.74
N MET A 95 -82.60 -34.16 -26.11
CA MET A 95 -81.91 -34.50 -24.86
C MET A 95 -80.41 -34.72 -25.09
N ALA A 96 -80.03 -35.41 -26.16
CA ALA A 96 -78.63 -35.61 -26.52
C ALA A 96 -77.93 -34.29 -26.86
N GLU A 97 -78.59 -33.40 -27.60
CA GLU A 97 -78.10 -32.05 -27.91
C GLU A 97 -77.98 -31.19 -26.65
N GLY A 98 -78.96 -31.24 -25.73
CA GLY A 98 -78.90 -30.55 -24.45
C GLY A 98 -77.74 -31.03 -23.56
N LEU A 99 -77.48 -32.34 -23.54
CA LEU A 99 -76.31 -32.91 -22.84
C LEU A 99 -75.00 -32.51 -23.52
N ALA A 100 -74.93 -32.54 -24.86
CA ALA A 100 -73.76 -32.12 -25.60
C ALA A 100 -73.44 -30.63 -25.38
N LEU A 101 -74.44 -29.76 -25.38
CA LEU A 101 -74.29 -28.33 -25.06
C LEU A 101 -73.85 -28.12 -23.60
N ALA A 102 -74.38 -28.89 -22.65
CA ALA A 102 -73.96 -28.81 -21.25
C ALA A 102 -72.49 -29.25 -21.07
N LEU A 103 -72.06 -30.31 -21.77
CA LEU A 103 -70.66 -30.74 -21.80
C LEU A 103 -69.76 -29.69 -22.44
N ALA A 104 -70.14 -29.14 -23.60
CA ALA A 104 -69.37 -28.10 -24.28
C ALA A 104 -69.21 -26.83 -23.40
N ARG A 105 -70.27 -26.43 -22.69
CA ARG A 105 -70.19 -25.33 -21.72
C ARG A 105 -69.24 -25.65 -20.57
N LYS A 106 -69.26 -26.89 -20.05
CA LYS A 106 -68.33 -27.31 -19.00
C LYS A 106 -66.89 -27.33 -19.49
N ASP A 107 -66.65 -27.84 -20.69
CA ASP A 107 -65.31 -27.84 -21.31
C ASP A 107 -64.80 -26.41 -21.51
N GLN A 108 -65.67 -25.48 -21.94
CA GLN A 108 -65.34 -24.06 -22.02
C GLN A 108 -65.00 -23.47 -20.63
N GLU A 109 -65.83 -23.69 -19.61
CA GLU A 109 -65.57 -23.23 -18.23
C GLU A 109 -64.23 -23.78 -17.69
N TRP A 110 -63.89 -25.02 -18.00
CA TRP A 110 -62.61 -25.62 -17.61
C TRP A 110 -61.43 -25.05 -18.39
N SER A 111 -61.61 -24.78 -19.68
CA SER A 111 -60.60 -24.11 -20.50
C SER A 111 -60.30 -22.71 -19.97
N GLU A 112 -61.33 -21.91 -19.68
CA GLU A 112 -61.18 -20.55 -19.14
C GLU A 112 -60.48 -20.57 -17.76
N LYS A 113 -60.81 -21.54 -16.91
CA LYS A 113 -60.11 -21.75 -15.63
C LYS A 113 -58.65 -22.15 -15.82
N MET A 114 -58.36 -23.03 -16.77
CA MET A 114 -56.98 -23.41 -17.10
C MET A 114 -56.18 -22.21 -17.62
N ASP A 115 -56.76 -21.39 -18.50
CA ASP A 115 -56.13 -20.17 -19.01
C ASP A 115 -55.84 -19.17 -17.88
N GLN A 116 -56.78 -19.01 -16.95
CA GLN A 116 -56.61 -18.15 -15.78
C GLN A 116 -55.49 -18.68 -14.86
N LEU A 117 -55.48 -19.98 -14.57
CA LEU A 117 -54.42 -20.62 -13.78
C LEU A 117 -53.06 -20.53 -14.48
N GLU A 118 -53.02 -20.63 -15.82
CA GLU A 118 -51.77 -20.50 -16.56
C GLU A 118 -51.24 -19.06 -16.54
N LYS A 119 -52.12 -18.06 -16.62
CA LYS A 119 -51.76 -16.64 -16.43
C LYS A 119 -51.22 -16.39 -15.02
N GLU A 120 -51.89 -16.90 -13.99
CA GLU A 120 -51.44 -16.79 -12.59
C GLU A 120 -50.09 -17.49 -12.37
N LYS A 121 -49.90 -18.68 -12.93
CA LYS A 121 -48.62 -19.39 -12.90
C LYS A 121 -47.51 -18.57 -13.55
N LYS A 122 -47.75 -17.98 -14.73
CA LYS A 122 -46.77 -17.12 -15.42
C LYS A 122 -46.43 -15.89 -14.58
N PHE A 123 -47.44 -15.23 -14.01
CA PHE A 123 -47.26 -14.05 -13.16
C PHE A 123 -46.46 -14.37 -11.88
N LEU A 124 -46.81 -15.46 -11.17
CA LEU A 124 -46.07 -15.90 -9.99
C LEU A 124 -44.64 -16.33 -10.32
N THR A 125 -44.41 -16.94 -11.48
CA THR A 125 -43.07 -17.31 -11.93
C THR A 125 -42.24 -16.08 -12.24
N ALA A 126 -42.82 -15.06 -12.88
CA ALA A 126 -42.15 -13.79 -13.16
C ALA A 126 -41.80 -13.06 -11.85
N GLN A 127 -42.74 -12.96 -10.91
CA GLN A 127 -42.46 -12.40 -9.59
C GLN A 127 -41.36 -13.16 -8.83
N LEU A 128 -41.38 -14.49 -8.87
CA LEU A 128 -40.34 -15.29 -8.24
C LEU A 128 -38.96 -15.02 -8.87
N GLN A 129 -38.91 -14.89 -10.20
CA GLN A 129 -37.67 -14.57 -10.90
C GLN A 129 -37.19 -13.14 -10.58
N GLU A 130 -38.11 -12.18 -10.47
CA GLU A 130 -37.80 -10.82 -10.07
C GLU A 130 -37.23 -10.77 -8.64
N VAL A 131 -37.87 -11.43 -7.68
CA VAL A 131 -37.36 -11.53 -6.30
C VAL A 131 -36.00 -12.20 -6.25
N LYS A 132 -35.76 -13.26 -7.05
CA LYS A 132 -34.43 -13.88 -7.17
C LYS A 132 -33.39 -12.92 -7.70
N ASN A 133 -33.72 -12.18 -8.76
CA ASN A 133 -32.82 -11.19 -9.34
C ASN A 133 -32.53 -10.05 -8.36
N GLN A 134 -33.54 -9.57 -7.63
CA GLN A 134 -33.37 -8.56 -6.57
C GLN A 134 -32.46 -9.09 -5.46
N SER A 135 -32.67 -10.33 -5.00
CA SER A 135 -31.81 -10.97 -4.00
C SER A 135 -30.36 -11.11 -4.48
N LEU A 136 -30.15 -11.46 -5.75
CA LEU A 136 -28.81 -11.56 -6.34
C LEU A 136 -28.12 -10.18 -6.39
N ASN A 137 -28.84 -9.15 -6.83
CA ASN A 137 -28.32 -7.77 -6.84
C ASN A 137 -27.99 -7.28 -5.42
N LEU A 138 -28.81 -7.61 -4.41
CA LEU A 138 -28.52 -7.26 -3.02
C LEU A 138 -27.27 -7.98 -2.51
N PHE A 139 -27.05 -9.23 -2.91
CA PHE A 139 -25.86 -9.98 -2.55
C PHE A 139 -24.60 -9.39 -3.21
N GLN A 140 -24.66 -9.08 -4.51
CA GLN A 140 -23.54 -8.41 -5.20
C GLN A 140 -23.20 -7.06 -4.58
N LYS A 141 -24.22 -6.24 -4.25
CA LYS A 141 -24.00 -4.98 -3.54
C LYS A 141 -23.41 -5.18 -2.14
N ARG A 142 -23.76 -6.27 -1.45
CA ARG A 142 -23.18 -6.63 -0.16
C ARG A 142 -21.70 -6.95 -0.31
N ASP A 143 -21.36 -7.79 -1.30
CA ASP A 143 -19.98 -8.16 -1.59
C ASP A 143 -19.14 -6.92 -1.97
N GLU A 144 -19.67 -6.04 -2.83
CA GLU A 144 -19.03 -4.76 -3.19
C GLU A 144 -18.80 -3.86 -1.96
N ILE A 145 -19.76 -3.79 -1.04
CA ILE A 145 -19.62 -3.04 0.21
C ILE A 145 -18.53 -3.67 1.08
N ASP A 146 -18.53 -4.99 1.26
CA ASP A 146 -17.55 -5.69 2.08
C ASP A 146 -16.12 -5.53 1.49
N GLU A 147 -15.97 -5.54 0.16
CA GLU A 147 -14.70 -5.22 -0.53
C GLU A 147 -14.25 -3.77 -0.26
N LEU A 148 -15.17 -2.81 -0.39
CA LEU A 148 -14.90 -1.40 -0.11
C LEU A 148 -14.53 -1.16 1.36
N GLU A 149 -15.21 -1.81 2.30
CA GLU A 149 -14.86 -1.78 3.72
C GLU A 149 -13.47 -2.38 3.97
N GLY A 150 -13.13 -3.47 3.27
CA GLY A 150 -11.78 -4.05 3.28
C GLY A 150 -10.71 -3.05 2.82
N PHE A 151 -10.94 -2.37 1.69
CA PHE A 151 -10.03 -1.32 1.21
C PHE A 151 -9.92 -0.14 2.18
N GLN A 152 -11.04 0.33 2.73
CA GLN A 152 -11.05 1.40 3.73
C GLN A 152 -10.25 1.00 4.98
N GLN A 153 -10.44 -0.23 5.47
CA GLN A 153 -9.71 -0.74 6.63
C GLN A 153 -8.21 -0.87 6.34
N GLN A 154 -7.84 -1.26 5.13
CA GLN A 154 -6.45 -1.30 4.69
C GLN A 154 -5.83 0.10 4.65
N GLU A 155 -6.51 1.07 4.06
CA GLU A 155 -6.05 2.47 4.01
C GLU A 155 -5.96 3.10 5.40
N LEU A 156 -6.95 2.86 6.27
CA LEU A 156 -6.90 3.29 7.68
C LEU A 156 -5.71 2.67 8.42
N SER A 157 -5.41 1.39 8.18
CA SER A 157 -4.26 0.71 8.78
C SER A 157 -2.93 1.31 8.29
N LYS A 158 -2.83 1.63 7.00
CA LYS A 158 -1.66 2.32 6.42
C LYS A 158 -1.49 3.71 7.02
N VAL A 159 -2.56 4.50 7.12
CA VAL A 159 -2.54 5.84 7.72
C VAL A 159 -2.16 5.74 9.20
N LYS A 160 -2.73 4.80 9.96
CA LYS A 160 -2.39 4.57 11.37
C LYS A 160 -0.91 4.22 11.55
N HIS A 161 -0.36 3.34 10.70
CA HIS A 161 1.06 2.99 10.73
C HIS A 161 1.96 4.18 10.40
N MET A 162 1.60 4.97 9.39
CA MET A 162 2.33 6.18 9.03
C MET A 162 2.31 7.22 10.15
N LEU A 163 1.16 7.42 10.80
CA LEU A 163 1.03 8.32 11.95
C LEU A 163 1.87 7.84 13.13
N LEU A 164 1.78 6.56 13.51
CA LEU A 164 2.61 5.97 14.57
C LEU A 164 4.11 6.15 14.30
N LYS A 165 4.56 5.90 13.06
CA LYS A 165 5.95 6.14 12.67
C LYS A 165 6.35 7.61 12.78
N LYS A 166 5.46 8.53 12.39
CA LYS A 166 5.71 9.98 12.50
C LYS A 166 5.75 10.43 13.95
N GLU A 167 4.86 9.93 14.81
CA GLU A 167 4.88 10.15 16.26
C GLU A 167 6.17 9.62 16.88
N GLU A 168 6.61 8.42 16.52
CA GLU A 168 7.88 7.86 17.00
C GLU A 168 9.09 8.70 16.56
N CYS A 169 9.11 9.17 15.30
CA CYS A 169 10.18 10.05 14.81
C CYS A 169 10.16 11.41 15.50
N LEU A 170 8.98 11.99 15.73
CA LEU A 170 8.82 13.23 16.48
C LEU A 170 9.33 13.08 17.92
N GLY A 171 8.95 12.00 18.61
CA GLY A 171 9.44 11.72 19.96
C GLY A 171 10.98 11.58 20.02
N LYS A 172 11.61 10.97 19.01
CA LYS A 172 13.08 10.91 18.91
C LYS A 172 13.69 12.30 18.73
N MET A 173 13.12 13.13 17.84
CA MET A 173 13.59 14.51 17.62
C MET A 173 13.40 15.40 18.86
N GLU A 174 12.30 15.24 19.60
CA GLU A 174 12.06 15.93 20.87
C GLU A 174 13.10 15.53 21.92
N GLN A 175 13.42 14.24 22.06
CA GLN A 175 14.47 13.76 22.96
C GLN A 175 15.85 14.30 22.58
N GLU A 176 16.18 14.34 21.28
CA GLU A 176 17.42 14.94 20.79
C GLU A 176 17.48 16.45 21.10
N LEU A 177 16.37 17.18 20.89
CA LEU A 177 16.29 18.60 21.20
C LEU A 177 16.46 18.86 22.71
N GLU A 178 15.84 18.05 23.57
CA GLU A 178 16.03 18.12 25.02
C GLU A 178 17.48 17.81 25.42
N ALA A 179 18.12 16.81 24.80
CA ALA A 179 19.52 16.50 25.04
C ALA A 179 20.43 17.66 24.65
N ARG A 180 20.22 18.26 23.47
CA ARG A 180 20.95 19.45 23.00
C ARG A 180 20.71 20.65 23.91
N THR A 181 19.49 20.84 24.40
CA THR A 181 19.17 21.92 25.34
C THR A 181 19.92 21.74 26.67
N ARG A 182 19.99 20.50 27.18
CA ARG A 182 20.77 20.16 28.38
C ARG A 182 22.28 20.34 28.19
N GLU A 183 22.81 19.94 27.03
CA GLU A 183 24.21 20.19 26.67
C GLU A 183 24.50 21.70 26.62
N LEU A 184 23.63 22.48 25.98
CA LEU A 184 23.80 23.93 25.89
C LEU A 184 23.77 24.58 27.27
N SER A 185 22.83 24.24 28.14
CA SER A 185 22.80 24.76 29.51
C SER A 185 24.07 24.42 30.27
N HIS A 186 24.57 23.18 30.12
CA HIS A 186 25.81 22.76 30.76
C HIS A 186 27.02 23.56 30.26
N THR A 187 27.19 23.72 28.94
CA THR A 187 28.28 24.53 28.38
C THR A 187 28.18 26.00 28.79
N GLN A 188 26.96 26.52 28.99
CA GLN A 188 26.74 27.87 29.48
C GLN A 188 27.13 28.02 30.96
N GLU A 189 26.83 27.05 31.81
CA GLU A 189 27.30 26.99 33.20
C GLU A 189 28.83 26.89 33.27
N GLU A 190 29.45 26.07 32.44
CA GLU A 190 30.91 25.96 32.33
C GLU A 190 31.54 27.28 31.88
N LEU A 191 30.94 27.96 30.89
CA LEU A 191 31.40 29.26 30.43
C LEU A 191 31.31 30.32 31.53
N VAL A 192 30.20 30.35 32.28
CA VAL A 192 30.05 31.26 33.43
C VAL A 192 31.12 30.97 34.48
N THR A 193 31.35 29.70 34.80
CA THR A 193 32.37 29.28 35.76
C THR A 193 33.78 29.68 35.29
N SER A 194 34.10 29.44 34.02
CA SER A 194 35.38 29.84 33.41
C SER A 194 35.56 31.36 33.41
N SER A 195 34.50 32.11 33.09
CA SER A 195 34.52 33.58 33.11
C SER A 195 34.76 34.13 34.53
N GLN A 196 34.15 33.51 35.55
CA GLN A 196 34.38 33.87 36.94
C GLN A 196 35.83 33.59 37.35
N MET A 197 36.35 32.42 37.02
CA MET A 197 37.75 32.06 37.28
C MET A 197 38.73 33.03 36.60
N SER A 198 38.43 33.45 35.36
CA SER A 198 39.22 34.45 34.65
C SER A 198 39.16 35.83 35.32
N SER A 199 38.00 36.22 35.84
CA SER A 199 37.84 37.46 36.61
C SER A 199 38.66 37.42 37.90
N ASP A 200 38.59 36.33 38.66
CA ASP A 200 39.33 36.14 39.90
C ASP A 200 40.85 36.15 39.65
N LEU A 201 41.31 35.51 38.57
CA LEU A 201 42.71 35.52 38.17
C LEU A 201 43.18 36.93 37.77
N SER A 202 42.34 37.67 37.05
CA SER A 202 42.61 39.06 36.66
C SER A 202 42.73 39.96 37.89
N GLN A 203 41.84 39.80 38.88
CA GLN A 203 41.92 40.52 40.14
C GLN A 203 43.22 40.23 40.90
N LYS A 204 43.63 38.95 40.99
CA LYS A 204 44.91 38.57 41.62
C LYS A 204 46.11 39.17 40.88
N LEU A 205 46.07 39.23 39.55
CA LEU A 205 47.11 39.88 38.77
C LEU A 205 47.18 41.40 39.03
N GLU A 206 46.03 42.06 39.17
CA GLU A 206 45.95 43.48 39.54
C GLU A 206 46.55 43.73 40.94
N GLU A 207 46.22 42.87 41.91
CA GLU A 207 46.76 42.91 43.27
C GLU A 207 48.27 42.71 43.28
N LEU A 208 48.78 41.72 42.55
CA LEU A 208 50.22 41.48 42.40
C LEU A 208 50.92 42.68 41.75
N ARG A 209 50.34 43.28 40.70
CA ARG A 209 50.89 44.49 40.06
C ARG A 209 50.99 45.65 41.05
N ARG A 210 49.96 45.85 41.88
CA ARG A 210 50.02 46.84 42.97
C ARG A 210 51.14 46.56 43.97
N LEU A 211 51.29 45.31 44.40
CA LEU A 211 52.36 44.92 45.33
C LEU A 211 53.75 45.15 44.73
N TYR A 212 53.95 44.80 43.45
CA TYR A 212 55.20 45.07 42.75
C TYR A 212 55.49 46.57 42.66
N SER A 213 54.50 47.40 42.37
CA SER A 213 54.64 48.87 42.36
C SER A 213 55.09 49.40 43.73
N THR A 214 54.47 48.95 44.81
CA THR A 214 54.85 49.38 46.17
C THR A 214 56.27 48.92 46.54
N LEU A 215 56.65 47.70 46.18
CA LEU A 215 58.00 47.18 46.38
C LEU A 215 59.04 47.96 45.58
N GLU A 216 58.70 48.35 44.36
CA GLU A 216 59.53 49.20 43.51
C GLU A 216 59.73 50.59 44.13
N GLU A 217 58.65 51.24 44.61
CA GLU A 217 58.73 52.50 45.34
C GLU A 217 59.61 52.40 46.60
N GLN A 218 59.48 51.30 47.36
CA GLN A 218 60.32 51.03 48.54
C GLN A 218 61.79 50.85 48.16
N ARG A 219 62.09 50.07 47.11
CA ARG A 219 63.44 49.88 46.57
C ARG A 219 64.05 51.22 46.18
N ASP A 220 63.29 52.06 45.49
CA ASP A 220 63.77 53.37 45.03
C ASP A 220 64.04 54.31 46.21
N HIS A 221 63.19 54.29 47.24
CA HIS A 221 63.43 55.04 48.47
C HIS A 221 64.70 54.59 49.20
N VAL A 222 64.91 53.28 49.35
CA VAL A 222 66.13 52.72 49.96
C VAL A 222 67.36 53.05 49.12
N THR A 223 67.26 53.00 47.80
CA THR A 223 68.35 53.34 46.88
C THR A 223 68.72 54.82 46.99
N ALA A 224 67.74 55.71 47.07
CA ALA A 224 67.98 57.14 47.28
C ALA A 224 68.60 57.43 48.65
N SER A 225 68.13 56.77 49.71
CA SER A 225 68.71 56.88 51.05
C SER A 225 70.16 56.38 51.08
N LYS A 226 70.44 55.24 50.44
CA LYS A 226 71.78 54.68 50.30
C LYS A 226 72.71 55.65 49.56
N ALA A 227 72.29 56.20 48.42
CA ALA A 227 73.07 57.19 47.68
C ALA A 227 73.32 58.47 48.52
N GLY A 228 72.32 58.91 49.30
CA GLY A 228 72.48 60.02 50.25
C GLY A 228 73.52 59.73 51.34
N ALA A 229 73.53 58.51 51.88
CA ALA A 229 74.52 58.07 52.85
C ALA A 229 75.93 57.97 52.24
N GLU A 230 76.07 57.41 51.03
CA GLU A 230 77.33 57.36 50.29
C GLU A 230 77.89 58.77 50.01
N ASN A 231 77.05 59.71 49.59
CA ASN A 231 77.44 61.12 49.43
C ASN A 231 77.92 61.75 50.75
N LYS A 232 77.32 61.36 51.89
CA LYS A 232 77.74 61.84 53.21
C LYS A 232 79.06 61.21 53.65
N ILE A 233 79.28 59.94 53.36
CA ILE A 233 80.55 59.24 53.61
C ILE A 233 81.66 59.90 52.81
N THR A 234 81.47 60.10 51.50
CA THR A 234 82.48 60.77 50.65
C THR A 234 82.81 62.19 51.11
N ALA A 235 81.82 62.96 51.57
CA ALA A 235 82.06 64.27 52.17
C ALA A 235 82.84 64.19 53.49
N LEU A 236 82.59 63.17 54.32
CA LEU A 236 83.35 62.92 55.55
C LEU A 236 84.78 62.46 55.24
N GLU A 237 84.98 61.60 54.25
CA GLU A 237 86.30 61.17 53.77
C GLU A 237 87.12 62.36 53.26
N GLN A 238 86.50 63.30 52.54
CA GLN A 238 87.16 64.56 52.14
C GLN A 238 87.57 65.40 53.36
N LYS A 239 86.70 65.53 54.37
CA LYS A 239 87.01 66.24 55.61
C LYS A 239 88.13 65.57 56.39
N GLU A 240 88.16 64.25 56.43
CA GLU A 240 89.24 63.48 57.03
C GLU A 240 90.57 63.74 56.31
N GLN A 241 90.58 63.74 54.97
CA GLN A 241 91.78 64.08 54.18
C GLN A 241 92.27 65.51 54.45
N GLU A 242 91.36 66.49 54.52
CA GLU A 242 91.70 67.88 54.88
C GLU A 242 92.34 67.96 56.29
N LEU A 243 91.74 67.29 57.28
CA LEU A 243 92.28 67.24 58.63
C LEU A 243 93.63 66.54 58.69
N GLN A 244 93.81 65.46 57.92
CA GLN A 244 95.07 64.74 57.84
C GLN A 244 96.18 65.60 57.24
N ALA A 245 95.87 66.38 56.19
CA ALA A 245 96.78 67.38 55.64
C ALA A 245 97.14 68.47 56.66
N PHE A 246 96.15 68.93 57.44
CA PHE A 246 96.40 69.89 58.52
C PHE A 246 97.30 69.32 59.63
N ILE A 247 97.09 68.07 60.04
CA ILE A 247 97.94 67.38 61.03
C ILE A 247 99.37 67.21 60.50
N GLN A 248 99.54 66.86 59.23
CA GLN A 248 100.86 66.78 58.59
C GLN A 248 101.57 68.14 58.60
N GLN A 249 100.85 69.20 58.24
CA GLN A 249 101.39 70.57 58.29
C GLN A 249 101.80 70.96 59.71
N LEU A 250 100.95 70.70 60.71
CA LEU A 250 101.24 70.98 62.11
C LEU A 250 102.46 70.17 62.61
N SER A 251 102.60 68.92 62.14
CA SER A 251 103.75 68.07 62.47
C SER A 251 105.05 68.62 61.89
N ILE A 252 105.03 69.16 60.67
CA ILE A 252 106.18 69.84 60.05
C ILE A 252 106.55 71.09 60.86
N ASP A 253 105.56 71.91 61.22
CA ASP A 253 105.78 73.12 62.02
C ASP A 253 106.36 72.77 63.41
N LEU A 254 105.87 71.70 64.04
CA LEU A 254 106.40 71.20 65.32
C LEU A 254 107.85 70.70 65.18
N GLN A 255 108.18 69.96 64.11
CA GLN A 255 109.56 69.53 63.82
C GLN A 255 110.50 70.74 63.64
N LYS A 256 110.03 71.80 63.00
CA LYS A 256 110.81 73.04 62.84
C LYS A 256 111.05 73.72 64.19
N VAL A 257 110.01 73.90 65.01
CA VAL A 257 110.14 74.53 66.33
C VAL A 257 111.04 73.71 67.26
N THR A 258 110.95 72.38 67.22
CA THR A 258 111.83 71.51 68.00
C THR A 258 113.29 71.61 67.55
N ALA A 259 113.58 71.71 66.25
CA ALA A 259 114.94 71.96 65.75
C ALA A 259 115.49 73.32 66.23
N GLU A 260 114.68 74.39 66.14
CA GLU A 260 115.05 75.72 66.67
C GLU A 260 115.31 75.69 68.19
N THR A 261 114.53 74.88 68.93
CA THR A 261 114.70 74.71 70.38
C THR A 261 116.00 73.98 70.70
N GLN A 262 116.33 72.91 69.96
CA GLN A 262 117.59 72.16 70.12
C GLN A 262 118.82 73.04 69.83
N GLU A 263 118.77 73.96 68.86
CA GLU A 263 119.85 74.93 68.65
C GLU A 263 120.06 75.84 69.86
N LYS A 264 118.99 76.33 70.47
CA LYS A 264 119.06 77.13 71.70
C LYS A 264 119.59 76.33 72.88
N GLU A 265 119.24 75.06 72.99
CA GLU A 265 119.70 74.17 74.07
C GLU A 265 121.20 73.86 73.98
N LYS A 266 121.75 73.69 72.76
CA LYS A 266 123.20 73.60 72.52
C LYS A 266 123.96 74.86 72.98
N LEU A 267 123.34 76.03 72.87
CA LEU A 267 123.93 77.28 73.37
C LEU A 267 123.99 77.31 74.91
N ILE A 268 122.95 76.79 75.58
CA ILE A 268 122.86 76.75 77.05
C ILE A 268 123.91 75.80 77.63
N THR A 269 124.05 74.60 77.06
CA THR A 269 125.03 73.60 77.53
C THR A 269 126.47 74.12 77.46
N HIS A 270 126.84 74.85 76.40
CA HIS A 270 128.15 75.48 76.29
C HIS A 270 128.43 76.52 77.40
N LEU A 271 127.40 77.24 77.85
CA LEU A 271 127.53 78.19 78.95
C LEU A 271 127.69 77.47 80.31
N GLN A 272 127.03 76.32 80.50
CA GLN A 272 127.10 75.52 81.72
C GLN A 272 128.48 74.85 81.90
N GLU A 273 129.10 74.32 80.84
CA GLU A 273 130.46 73.73 80.90
C GLU A 273 131.53 74.74 81.34
N LYS A 274 131.33 76.01 81.01
CA LYS A 274 132.24 77.09 81.41
C LYS A 274 132.17 77.37 82.92
N VAL A 275 130.99 77.25 83.52
CA VAL A 275 130.76 77.41 84.97
C VAL A 275 131.39 76.26 85.76
N THR A 276 131.17 75.02 85.32
CA THR A 276 131.71 73.84 86.01
C THR A 276 133.23 73.76 85.96
N SER A 277 133.88 74.34 84.94
CA SER A 277 135.35 74.44 84.89
C SER A 277 135.95 75.37 85.96
N LEU A 278 135.19 76.37 86.41
CA LEU A 278 135.62 77.35 87.43
C LEU A 278 135.42 76.79 88.84
N GLU A 279 134.37 76.00 89.06
CA GLU A 279 134.06 75.35 90.34
C GLU A 279 135.07 74.23 90.66
N LYS A 280 135.59 73.54 89.64
CA LYS A 280 136.50 72.39 89.80
C LYS A 280 137.93 72.75 90.25
N ARG A 281 138.23 74.02 90.52
CA ARG A 281 139.57 74.50 90.93
C ARG A 281 139.69 74.77 92.45
N LEU A 282 138.62 74.64 93.22
CA LEU A 282 138.58 75.19 94.57
C LEU A 282 138.89 74.21 95.72
N GLU A 283 138.65 72.89 95.61
CA GLU A 283 138.55 72.08 96.84
C GLU A 283 139.13 70.66 96.71
N GLN A 284 140.37 70.46 97.18
CA GLN A 284 140.93 69.16 97.57
C GLN A 284 141.85 69.34 98.79
N ASN A 285 141.52 68.69 99.93
CA ASN A 285 142.42 67.73 100.62
C ASN A 285 141.90 67.26 101.99
N LEU A 286 141.91 65.91 102.15
CA LEU A 286 142.34 65.05 103.29
C LEU A 286 141.55 65.13 104.62
N SER A 287 141.56 64.15 105.54
CA SER A 287 141.85 62.70 105.68
C SER A 287 141.35 62.36 107.10
N GLY A 288 140.72 61.24 107.44
CA GLY A 288 141.29 59.89 107.48
C GLY A 288 141.65 59.50 108.92
N GLU A 289 140.80 58.71 109.58
CA GLU A 289 141.14 57.86 110.73
C GLU A 289 139.94 56.92 110.95
N GLU A 290 140.15 55.62 111.21
CA GLU A 290 139.24 54.76 112.00
C GLU A 290 139.55 53.27 111.74
N HIS A 291 140.71 52.84 112.22
CA HIS A 291 141.07 51.41 112.38
C HIS A 291 140.31 50.74 113.55
N VAL A 292 139.22 51.36 114.00
CA VAL A 292 138.26 50.84 114.99
C VAL A 292 136.91 50.53 114.32
N GLN A 293 136.67 51.00 113.09
CA GLN A 293 135.50 50.65 112.27
C GLN A 293 135.53 49.19 111.79
N GLU A 294 136.67 48.50 111.74
CA GLU A 294 136.75 47.15 111.14
C GLU A 294 136.10 46.04 111.98
N LEU A 295 136.00 46.19 113.30
CA LEU A 295 135.26 45.25 114.15
C LEU A 295 133.74 45.51 114.17
N LEU A 296 133.32 46.75 113.85
CA LEU A 296 131.93 47.07 113.52
C LEU A 296 131.59 46.64 112.08
N LYS A 297 132.56 46.61 111.15
CA LYS A 297 132.39 46.06 109.79
C LYS A 297 132.09 44.57 109.82
N GLU A 298 132.73 43.77 110.68
CA GLU A 298 132.48 42.31 110.69
C GLU A 298 131.07 41.94 111.19
N LYS A 299 130.55 42.62 112.23
CA LYS A 299 129.16 42.44 112.68
C LYS A 299 128.15 42.94 111.63
N THR A 300 128.41 44.10 111.04
CA THR A 300 127.56 44.64 109.96
C THR A 300 127.60 43.77 108.70
N VAL A 301 128.73 43.11 108.38
CA VAL A 301 128.81 42.16 107.25
C VAL A 301 127.96 40.92 107.49
N ALA A 302 127.90 40.40 108.72
CA ALA A 302 127.03 39.26 109.03
C ALA A 302 125.53 39.63 109.00
N GLU A 303 125.17 40.81 109.53
CA GLU A 303 123.80 41.35 109.43
C GLU A 303 123.44 41.69 107.96
N GLN A 304 124.39 42.18 107.18
CA GLN A 304 124.24 42.46 105.74
C GLN A 304 124.05 41.19 104.93
N ASN A 305 124.80 40.12 105.20
CA ASN A 305 124.64 38.83 104.50
C ASN A 305 123.24 38.22 104.73
N LEU A 306 122.69 38.37 105.93
CA LEU A 306 121.32 37.92 106.22
C LEU A 306 120.27 38.79 105.51
N GLU A 307 120.52 40.09 105.39
CA GLU A 307 119.65 41.01 104.66
C GLU A 307 119.75 40.79 103.13
N ASP A 308 120.94 40.53 102.60
CA ASP A 308 121.19 40.24 101.18
C ASP A 308 120.49 38.94 100.75
N THR A 309 120.53 37.89 101.58
CA THR A 309 119.80 36.63 101.30
C THR A 309 118.29 36.83 101.34
N ARG A 310 117.76 37.69 102.22
CA ARG A 310 116.34 38.08 102.23
C ARG A 310 115.96 38.88 100.98
N GLN A 311 116.79 39.83 100.56
CA GLN A 311 116.57 40.62 99.36
C GLN A 311 116.62 39.78 98.09
N GLN A 312 117.54 38.80 98.01
CA GLN A 312 117.59 37.82 96.92
C GLN A 312 116.35 36.93 96.88
N LEU A 313 115.88 36.43 98.03
CA LEU A 313 114.64 35.65 98.11
C LEU A 313 113.41 36.48 97.71
N LEU A 314 113.35 37.75 98.10
CA LEU A 314 112.30 38.67 97.67
C LEU A 314 112.37 38.96 96.16
N ALA A 315 113.56 39.10 95.58
CA ALA A 315 113.74 39.30 94.14
C ALA A 315 113.30 38.06 93.34
N VAL A 316 113.68 36.85 93.79
CA VAL A 316 113.22 35.59 93.19
C VAL A 316 111.71 35.46 93.31
N ARG A 317 111.14 35.71 94.49
CA ARG A 317 109.69 35.68 94.72
C ARG A 317 108.94 36.68 93.82
N ASN A 318 109.46 37.90 93.66
CA ASN A 318 108.89 38.91 92.76
C ASN A 318 109.01 38.51 91.28
N SER A 319 110.11 37.89 90.87
CA SER A 319 110.28 37.38 89.51
C SER A 319 109.34 36.21 89.21
N GLN A 320 109.14 35.32 90.18
CA GLN A 320 108.19 34.20 90.10
C GLN A 320 106.75 34.71 90.06
N ALA A 321 106.39 35.71 90.86
CA ALA A 321 105.07 36.34 90.80
C ALA A 321 104.80 36.95 89.42
N LYS A 322 105.75 37.70 88.85
CA LYS A 322 105.63 38.24 87.49
C LYS A 322 105.49 37.15 86.42
N ALA A 323 106.22 36.04 86.56
CA ALA A 323 106.10 34.90 85.63
C ALA A 323 104.72 34.22 85.74
N ILE A 324 104.18 34.09 86.96
CA ILE A 324 102.83 33.57 87.19
C ILE A 324 101.78 34.51 86.58
N ASP A 325 101.89 35.83 86.78
CA ASP A 325 100.96 36.82 86.18
C ASP A 325 100.95 36.74 84.64
N VAL A 326 102.13 36.57 84.01
CA VAL A 326 102.26 36.39 82.56
C VAL A 326 101.64 35.06 82.10
N LEU A 327 101.80 33.97 82.88
CA LEU A 327 101.16 32.69 82.57
C LEU A 327 99.64 32.75 82.74
N GLU A 328 99.14 33.40 83.79
CA GLU A 328 97.69 33.58 84.02
C GLU A 328 97.04 34.43 82.92
N THR A 329 97.69 35.53 82.51
CA THR A 329 97.21 36.32 81.37
C THR A 329 97.22 35.50 80.08
N ARG A 330 98.28 34.70 79.84
CA ARG A 330 98.34 33.81 78.67
C ARG A 330 97.27 32.72 78.68
N VAL A 331 96.96 32.14 79.84
CA VAL A 331 95.88 31.15 79.98
C VAL A 331 94.54 31.81 79.67
N LYS A 332 94.26 33.01 80.21
CA LYS A 332 93.02 33.75 79.91
C LYS A 332 92.88 34.08 78.42
N GLU A 333 93.96 34.50 77.76
CA GLU A 333 93.95 34.74 76.31
C GLU A 333 93.66 33.45 75.51
N LEU A 334 94.25 32.33 75.90
CA LEU A 334 94.02 31.03 75.25
C LEU A 334 92.59 30.53 75.48
N GLU A 335 92.04 30.69 76.67
CA GLU A 335 90.64 30.37 76.98
C GLU A 335 89.67 31.21 76.15
N GLN A 336 89.90 32.52 76.04
CA GLN A 336 89.10 33.41 75.19
C GLN A 336 89.20 33.04 73.71
N SER A 337 90.40 32.70 73.22
CA SER A 337 90.62 32.25 71.85
C SER A 337 89.94 30.91 71.56
N LEU A 338 90.00 29.96 72.50
CA LEU A 338 89.31 28.68 72.41
C LEU A 338 87.80 28.87 72.35
N GLN A 339 87.24 29.68 73.25
CA GLN A 339 85.82 29.98 73.29
C GLN A 339 85.34 30.62 71.98
N ALA A 340 86.10 31.58 71.43
CA ALA A 340 85.78 32.18 70.13
C ALA A 340 85.83 31.14 68.98
N SER A 341 86.78 30.22 68.99
CA SER A 341 86.86 29.13 68.01
C SER A 341 85.71 28.13 68.14
N GLU A 342 85.31 27.78 69.37
CA GLU A 342 84.16 26.89 69.62
C GLU A 342 82.85 27.53 69.16
N GLU A 343 82.68 28.82 69.40
CA GLU A 343 81.50 29.58 69.00
C GLU A 343 81.43 29.71 67.46
N LEU A 344 82.56 29.94 66.79
CA LEU A 344 82.67 29.92 65.33
C LEU A 344 82.37 28.54 64.75
N LEU A 345 82.86 27.46 65.38
CA LEU A 345 82.54 26.09 64.96
C LEU A 345 81.05 25.78 65.14
N ARG A 346 80.43 26.27 66.23
CA ARG A 346 78.99 26.12 66.44
C ARG A 346 78.20 26.84 65.35
N GLN A 347 78.54 28.10 65.06
CA GLN A 347 77.91 28.86 63.97
C GLN A 347 78.05 28.15 62.61
N ASN A 348 79.24 27.61 62.30
CA ASN A 348 79.44 26.84 61.07
C ASN A 348 78.60 25.55 61.05
N ARG A 349 78.48 24.82 62.16
CA ARG A 349 77.61 23.63 62.25
C ARG A 349 76.15 23.99 62.02
N ASP A 350 75.67 25.09 62.60
CA ASP A 350 74.29 25.54 62.42
C ASP A 350 74.01 25.93 60.96
N VAL A 351 74.96 26.61 60.31
CA VAL A 351 74.88 26.93 58.87
C VAL A 351 74.89 25.66 58.01
N MET A 352 75.77 24.70 58.29
CA MET A 352 75.81 23.43 57.57
C MET A 352 74.50 22.63 57.73
N ALA A 353 73.94 22.59 58.94
CA ALA A 353 72.66 21.95 59.20
C ALA A 353 71.50 22.61 58.43
N ALA A 354 71.50 23.96 58.37
CA ALA A 354 70.51 24.70 57.58
C ALA A 354 70.66 24.44 56.07
N GLN A 355 71.89 24.38 55.55
CA GLN A 355 72.16 24.04 54.15
C GLN A 355 71.73 22.60 53.81
N GLU A 356 71.97 21.65 54.72
CA GLU A 356 71.59 20.26 54.51
C GLU A 356 70.06 20.07 54.53
N ALA A 357 69.36 20.81 55.40
CA ALA A 357 67.90 20.88 55.37
C ALA A 357 67.37 21.44 54.04
N GLN A 358 67.97 22.52 53.51
CA GLN A 358 67.60 23.07 52.20
C GLN A 358 67.84 22.09 51.05
N ILE A 359 68.94 21.32 51.08
CA ILE A 359 69.21 20.30 50.07
C ILE A 359 68.15 19.19 50.11
N GLN A 360 67.72 18.77 51.31
CA GLN A 360 66.66 17.78 51.47
C GLN A 360 65.32 18.29 50.95
N GLU A 361 64.94 19.54 51.26
CA GLU A 361 63.72 20.16 50.72
C GLU A 361 63.75 20.28 49.18
N LEU A 362 64.89 20.64 48.61
CA LEU A 362 65.05 20.66 47.14
C LEU A 362 64.96 19.26 46.53
N ALA A 363 65.47 18.22 47.22
CA ALA A 363 65.37 16.85 46.76
C ALA A 363 63.92 16.34 46.78
N THR A 364 63.16 16.62 47.85
CA THR A 364 61.74 16.26 47.93
C THR A 364 60.92 17.01 46.88
N ALA A 365 61.13 18.33 46.73
CA ALA A 365 60.46 19.14 45.71
C ALA A 365 60.74 18.64 44.29
N LYS A 366 61.98 18.21 44.00
CA LYS A 366 62.34 17.60 42.72
C LYS A 366 61.62 16.27 42.48
N GLN A 367 61.50 15.45 43.51
CA GLN A 367 60.79 14.17 43.41
C GLN A 367 59.29 14.40 43.18
N GLU A 368 58.66 15.32 43.91
CA GLU A 368 57.27 15.74 43.70
C GLU A 368 57.06 16.30 42.29
N SER A 369 57.97 17.15 41.80
CA SER A 369 57.94 17.65 40.42
C SER A 369 58.00 16.51 39.40
N SER A 370 58.85 15.49 39.62
CA SER A 370 58.94 14.34 38.71
C SER A 370 57.66 13.50 38.69
N LEU A 371 57.00 13.33 39.84
CA LEU A 371 55.72 12.62 39.94
C LEU A 371 54.60 13.40 39.26
N ALA A 372 54.53 14.72 39.49
CA ALA A 372 53.58 15.59 38.82
C ALA A 372 53.80 15.55 37.29
N GLN A 373 55.05 15.56 36.84
CA GLN A 373 55.39 15.50 35.41
C GLN A 373 54.99 14.15 34.78
N GLN A 374 55.16 13.03 35.49
CA GLN A 374 54.66 11.72 35.03
C GLN A 374 53.13 11.68 34.95
N GLN A 375 52.43 12.27 35.93
CA GLN A 375 50.97 12.37 35.90
C GLN A 375 50.48 13.22 34.73
N VAL A 376 51.14 14.35 34.45
CA VAL A 376 50.83 15.19 33.28
C VAL A 376 51.00 14.40 31.98
N LEU A 377 52.12 13.67 31.82
CA LEU A 377 52.35 12.85 30.62
C LEU A 377 51.30 11.75 30.44
N ALA A 378 50.88 11.11 31.54
CA ALA A 378 49.83 10.09 31.52
C ALA A 378 48.48 10.69 31.11
N LEU A 379 48.11 11.85 31.66
CA LEU A 379 46.89 12.56 31.29
C LEU A 379 46.93 13.05 29.84
N GLU A 380 48.07 13.58 29.38
CA GLU A 380 48.27 13.97 27.98
C GLU A 380 48.12 12.80 27.02
N GLN A 381 48.61 11.61 27.40
CA GLN A 381 48.41 10.40 26.60
C GLN A 381 46.94 10.00 26.55
N GLN A 382 46.26 9.98 27.70
CA GLN A 382 44.83 9.66 27.78
C GLN A 382 43.98 10.64 26.96
N CYS A 383 44.28 11.94 27.03
CA CYS A 383 43.63 12.96 26.23
C CYS A 383 43.85 12.72 24.73
N ARG A 384 45.10 12.42 24.30
CA ARG A 384 45.41 12.11 22.90
C ARG A 384 44.65 10.89 22.39
N GLU A 385 44.62 9.81 23.16
CA GLU A 385 43.88 8.59 22.80
C GLU A 385 42.37 8.86 22.68
N ARG A 386 41.81 9.65 23.59
CA ARG A 386 40.40 10.07 23.52
C ARG A 386 40.13 10.95 22.31
N THR A 387 41.02 11.88 21.98
CA THR A 387 40.91 12.72 20.78
C THR A 387 40.93 11.85 19.51
N HIS A 388 41.87 10.91 19.39
CA HIS A 388 41.92 10.01 18.24
C HIS A 388 40.69 9.10 18.13
N ALA A 389 40.16 8.62 19.25
CA ALA A 389 38.92 7.85 19.24
C ALA A 389 37.72 8.66 18.75
N LEU A 390 37.61 9.93 19.18
CA LEU A 390 36.56 10.84 18.72
C LEU A 390 36.74 11.24 17.24
N GLU A 391 37.97 11.50 16.80
CA GLU A 391 38.30 11.76 15.39
C GLU A 391 37.90 10.57 14.50
N ALA A 392 38.21 9.34 14.92
CA ALA A 392 37.81 8.13 14.19
C ALA A 392 36.28 7.97 14.12
N GLN A 393 35.57 8.29 15.21
CA GLN A 393 34.10 8.28 15.22
C GLN A 393 33.51 9.35 14.29
N LEU A 394 34.07 10.56 14.28
CA LEU A 394 33.65 11.63 13.36
C LEU A 394 33.83 11.21 11.90
N VAL A 395 34.99 10.65 11.55
CA VAL A 395 35.26 10.15 10.19
C VAL A 395 34.28 9.03 9.81
N ALA A 396 33.98 8.09 10.70
CA ALA A 396 33.02 7.02 10.44
C ALA A 396 31.60 7.58 10.22
N LEU A 397 31.18 8.55 11.04
CA LEU A 397 29.87 9.22 10.87
C LEU A 397 29.81 10.03 9.57
N GLU A 398 30.88 10.71 9.19
CA GLU A 398 30.97 11.43 7.91
C GLU A 398 30.87 10.48 6.71
N GLN A 399 31.50 9.31 6.78
CA GLN A 399 31.41 8.28 5.74
C GLN A 399 29.99 7.72 5.61
N VAL A 400 29.32 7.42 6.73
CA VAL A 400 27.92 6.97 6.72
C VAL A 400 27.01 8.05 6.14
N ARG A 401 27.18 9.29 6.57
CA ARG A 401 26.40 10.43 6.04
C ARG A 401 26.62 10.62 4.53
N ALA A 402 27.86 10.48 4.05
CA ALA A 402 28.15 10.55 2.63
C ALA A 402 27.50 9.39 1.85
N ALA A 403 27.55 8.17 2.37
CA ALA A 403 26.88 7.02 1.78
C ALA A 403 25.36 7.23 1.71
N ASP A 404 24.74 7.68 2.80
CA ASP A 404 23.31 7.99 2.86
C ASP A 404 22.92 9.09 1.87
N GLN A 405 23.75 10.13 1.74
CA GLN A 405 23.55 11.19 0.76
C GLN A 405 23.60 10.64 -0.67
N THR A 406 24.60 9.82 -1.00
CA THR A 406 24.69 9.22 -2.34
C THR A 406 23.54 8.28 -2.66
N ALA A 407 23.06 7.52 -1.66
CA ALA A 407 21.89 6.66 -1.81
C ALA A 407 20.60 7.47 -2.01
N ALA A 408 20.42 8.57 -1.27
CA ALA A 408 19.29 9.48 -1.45
C ALA A 408 19.32 10.16 -2.82
N GLU A 409 20.48 10.61 -3.29
CA GLU A 409 20.65 11.19 -4.63
C GLU A 409 20.37 10.15 -5.73
N HIS A 410 20.75 8.89 -5.53
CA HIS A 410 20.42 7.82 -6.46
C HIS A 410 18.91 7.58 -6.52
N GLY A 411 18.25 7.44 -5.37
CA GLY A 411 16.80 7.25 -5.31
C GLY A 411 16.02 8.44 -5.90
N MET A 412 16.51 9.67 -5.72
CA MET A 412 15.94 10.85 -6.36
C MET A 412 16.05 10.77 -7.89
N ARG A 413 17.23 10.40 -8.42
CA ARG A 413 17.43 10.24 -9.86
C ARG A 413 16.55 9.14 -10.45
N GLU A 414 16.38 8.03 -9.75
CA GLU A 414 15.47 6.95 -10.18
C GLU A 414 14.02 7.44 -10.23
N LEU A 415 13.54 8.11 -9.18
CA LEU A 415 12.20 8.69 -9.15
C LEU A 415 12.00 9.76 -10.23
N GLU A 416 13.01 10.57 -10.54
CA GLU A 416 12.97 11.54 -11.63
C GLU A 416 12.85 10.85 -12.99
N GLN A 417 13.59 9.75 -13.22
CA GLN A 417 13.50 8.95 -14.44
C GLN A 417 12.13 8.27 -14.57
N GLU A 418 11.61 7.66 -13.51
CA GLU A 418 10.26 7.06 -13.52
C GLU A 418 9.19 8.12 -13.79
N ASN A 419 9.29 9.29 -13.16
CA ASN A 419 8.37 10.39 -13.43
C ASN A 419 8.45 10.88 -14.89
N ALA A 420 9.65 10.92 -15.47
CA ALA A 420 9.83 11.27 -16.88
C ALA A 420 9.18 10.22 -17.80
N ALA A 421 9.40 8.93 -17.53
CA ALA A 421 8.79 7.84 -18.29
C ALA A 421 7.26 7.82 -18.17
N LEU A 422 6.71 8.05 -16.97
CA LEU A 422 5.27 8.17 -16.75
C LEU A 422 4.68 9.36 -17.49
N LYS A 423 5.37 10.51 -17.50
CA LYS A 423 4.96 11.67 -18.29
C LYS A 423 4.94 11.35 -19.78
N GLU A 424 5.96 10.66 -20.30
CA GLU A 424 6.01 10.26 -21.70
C GLU A 424 4.85 9.32 -22.05
N SER A 425 4.63 8.26 -21.26
CA SER A 425 3.51 7.33 -21.42
C SER A 425 2.15 8.05 -21.37
N LYS A 426 1.98 8.99 -20.43
CA LYS A 426 0.78 9.83 -20.36
C LYS A 426 0.58 10.63 -21.65
N THR A 427 1.63 11.28 -22.16
CA THR A 427 1.53 12.05 -23.40
C THR A 427 1.22 11.16 -24.60
N GLU A 428 1.73 9.93 -24.65
CA GLU A 428 1.42 8.97 -25.71
C GLU A 428 -0.03 8.50 -25.65
N CYS A 429 -0.55 8.24 -24.45
CA CYS A 429 -1.97 7.94 -24.23
C CYS A 429 -2.86 9.12 -24.65
N GLU A 430 -2.48 10.35 -24.29
CA GLU A 430 -3.20 11.58 -24.72
C GLU A 430 -3.21 11.74 -26.24
N ARG A 431 -2.07 11.51 -26.92
CA ARG A 431 -1.99 11.52 -28.39
C ARG A 431 -2.88 10.46 -29.02
N SER A 432 -2.86 9.24 -28.48
CA SER A 432 -3.70 8.13 -28.97
C SER A 432 -5.19 8.42 -28.78
N LEU A 433 -5.56 9.00 -27.63
CA LEU A 433 -6.92 9.44 -27.36
C LEU A 433 -7.38 10.52 -28.34
N GLN A 434 -6.55 11.53 -28.59
CA GLN A 434 -6.84 12.58 -29.58
C GLN A 434 -7.03 11.99 -30.99
N HIS A 435 -6.19 11.03 -31.38
CA HIS A 435 -6.34 10.33 -32.65
C HIS A 435 -7.67 9.57 -32.74
N HIS A 436 -8.02 8.78 -31.72
CA HIS A 436 -9.32 8.09 -31.67
C HIS A 436 -10.51 9.04 -31.67
N GLN A 437 -10.41 10.19 -30.99
CA GLN A 437 -11.45 11.23 -31.05
C GLN A 437 -11.61 11.81 -32.45
N PHE A 438 -10.51 12.02 -33.17
CA PHE A 438 -10.54 12.48 -34.55
C PHE A 438 -11.18 11.44 -35.48
N GLU A 439 -10.77 10.17 -35.40
CA GLU A 439 -11.36 9.09 -36.20
C GLU A 439 -12.86 8.91 -35.91
N LEU A 440 -13.27 9.04 -34.64
CA LEU A 440 -14.69 8.97 -34.27
C LEU A 440 -15.49 10.13 -34.87
N LYS A 441 -14.94 11.35 -34.92
CA LYS A 441 -15.57 12.49 -35.60
C LYS A 441 -15.71 12.22 -37.10
N LYS A 442 -14.65 11.74 -37.74
CA LYS A 442 -14.66 11.38 -39.16
C LYS A 442 -15.71 10.31 -39.48
N LEU A 443 -15.78 9.23 -38.68
CA LEU A 443 -16.79 8.18 -38.86
C LEU A 443 -18.22 8.70 -38.64
N LYS A 444 -18.44 9.64 -37.71
CA LYS A 444 -19.75 10.30 -37.53
C LYS A 444 -20.13 11.14 -38.75
N GLU A 445 -19.19 11.87 -39.32
CA GLU A 445 -19.41 12.64 -40.55
C GLU A 445 -19.72 11.72 -41.73
N GLU A 446 -18.95 10.64 -41.92
CA GLU A 446 -19.21 9.62 -42.94
C GLU A 446 -20.58 8.96 -42.74
N TRP A 447 -20.97 8.66 -41.50
CA TRP A 447 -22.28 8.08 -41.20
C TRP A 447 -23.41 9.08 -41.51
N SER A 448 -23.27 10.34 -41.13
CA SER A 448 -24.23 11.40 -41.48
C SER A 448 -24.36 11.58 -42.99
N GLN A 449 -23.24 11.53 -43.73
CA GLN A 449 -23.26 11.56 -45.19
C GLN A 449 -24.00 10.34 -45.77
N ARG A 450 -23.75 9.13 -45.25
CA ARG A 450 -24.49 7.92 -45.67
C ARG A 450 -25.97 8.00 -45.35
N GLU A 451 -26.33 8.57 -44.21
CA GLU A 451 -27.73 8.82 -43.83
C GLU A 451 -28.41 9.76 -44.83
N ILE A 452 -27.77 10.87 -45.19
CA ILE A 452 -28.27 11.81 -46.22
C ILE A 452 -28.50 11.08 -47.55
N VAL A 453 -27.52 10.29 -48.01
CA VAL A 453 -27.64 9.53 -49.26
C VAL A 453 -28.75 8.48 -49.17
N SER A 454 -28.88 7.78 -48.04
CA SER A 454 -29.94 6.79 -47.83
C SER A 454 -31.33 7.43 -47.85
N VAL A 455 -31.49 8.61 -47.24
CA VAL A 455 -32.75 9.37 -47.26
C VAL A 455 -33.07 9.82 -48.68
N ALA A 456 -32.09 10.36 -49.42
CA ALA A 456 -32.27 10.75 -50.81
C ALA A 456 -32.65 9.56 -51.71
N MET A 457 -32.01 8.39 -51.51
CA MET A 457 -32.36 7.16 -52.21
C MET A 457 -33.79 6.71 -51.88
N ALA A 458 -34.20 6.77 -50.61
CA ALA A 458 -35.57 6.43 -50.20
C ALA A 458 -36.61 7.38 -50.84
N GLN A 459 -36.30 8.68 -50.93
CA GLN A 459 -37.15 9.66 -51.62
C GLN A 459 -37.26 9.36 -53.12
N ALA A 460 -36.14 9.06 -53.80
CA ALA A 460 -36.14 8.69 -55.21
C ALA A 460 -36.96 7.41 -55.47
N LEU A 461 -36.83 6.39 -54.61
CA LEU A 461 -37.65 5.18 -54.69
C LEU A 461 -39.14 5.47 -54.51
N GLU A 462 -39.50 6.40 -53.64
CA GLU A 462 -40.88 6.80 -53.44
C GLU A 462 -41.45 7.58 -54.62
N GLU A 463 -40.66 8.45 -55.25
CA GLU A 463 -41.03 9.11 -56.51
C GLU A 463 -41.24 8.09 -57.63
N VAL A 464 -40.36 7.11 -57.77
CA VAL A 464 -40.53 6.01 -58.74
C VAL A 464 -41.78 5.18 -58.43
N ARG A 465 -42.10 4.93 -57.16
CA ARG A 465 -43.36 4.26 -56.77
C ARG A 465 -44.59 5.07 -57.19
N LYS A 466 -44.60 6.38 -56.93
CA LYS A 466 -45.69 7.27 -57.35
C LYS A 466 -45.86 7.27 -58.87
N GLN A 467 -44.78 7.40 -59.63
CA GLN A 467 -44.82 7.30 -61.08
C GLN A 467 -45.37 5.96 -61.55
N ARG A 468 -44.95 4.85 -60.92
CA ARG A 468 -45.49 3.52 -61.21
C ARG A 468 -46.98 3.43 -60.92
N GLU A 469 -47.45 3.98 -59.80
CA GLU A 469 -48.87 4.01 -59.45
C GLU A 469 -49.69 4.86 -60.44
N GLU A 470 -49.17 6.02 -60.86
CA GLU A 470 -49.78 6.86 -61.90
C GLU A 470 -49.88 6.11 -63.24
N PHE A 471 -48.79 5.48 -63.70
CA PHE A 471 -48.82 4.66 -64.91
C PHE A 471 -49.77 3.46 -64.78
N GLN A 472 -49.85 2.85 -63.60
CA GLN A 472 -50.80 1.76 -63.35
C GLN A 472 -52.26 2.24 -63.38
N GLN A 473 -52.54 3.43 -62.87
CA GLN A 473 -53.86 4.07 -62.98
C GLN A 473 -54.19 4.38 -64.45
N GLN A 474 -53.26 4.98 -65.20
CA GLN A 474 -53.42 5.23 -66.64
C GLN A 474 -53.67 3.94 -67.43
N ALA A 475 -52.94 2.87 -67.13
CA ALA A 475 -53.15 1.56 -67.75
C ALA A 475 -54.54 0.98 -67.42
N ALA A 476 -55.01 1.13 -66.18
CA ALA A 476 -56.34 0.69 -65.77
C ALA A 476 -57.46 1.50 -66.49
N GLU A 477 -57.29 2.81 -66.62
CA GLU A 477 -58.20 3.67 -67.38
C GLU A 477 -58.25 3.26 -68.86
N LEU A 478 -57.09 3.10 -69.51
CA LEU A 478 -57.01 2.64 -70.89
C LEU A 478 -57.67 1.27 -71.05
N SER A 479 -57.38 0.32 -70.17
CA SER A 479 -58.04 -1.00 -70.19
C SER A 479 -59.56 -0.90 -70.05
N ALA A 480 -60.07 -0.01 -69.20
CA ALA A 480 -61.51 0.23 -69.08
C ALA A 480 -62.11 0.85 -70.34
N THR A 481 -61.38 1.75 -71.02
CA THR A 481 -61.83 2.29 -72.31
C THR A 481 -61.84 1.24 -73.41
N VAL A 482 -60.83 0.37 -73.47
CA VAL A 482 -60.77 -0.77 -74.40
C VAL A 482 -61.94 -1.69 -74.15
N HIS A 483 -62.21 -2.07 -72.90
CA HIS A 483 -63.34 -2.93 -72.56
C HIS A 483 -64.69 -2.32 -72.95
N LYS A 484 -64.88 -1.01 -72.75
CA LYS A 484 -66.09 -0.30 -73.23
C LYS A 484 -66.20 -0.33 -74.75
N LYS A 485 -65.08 -0.19 -75.48
CA LYS A 485 -65.06 -0.26 -76.95
C LYS A 485 -65.33 -1.68 -77.46
N GLU A 486 -64.75 -2.69 -76.81
CA GLU A 486 -65.03 -4.10 -77.09
C GLU A 486 -66.49 -4.43 -76.84
N GLN A 487 -67.07 -3.98 -75.72
CA GLN A 487 -68.49 -4.15 -75.44
C GLN A 487 -69.36 -3.48 -76.52
N ALA A 488 -69.05 -2.23 -76.89
CA ALA A 488 -69.76 -1.54 -77.96
C ALA A 488 -69.58 -2.24 -79.32
N LEU A 489 -68.41 -2.79 -79.62
CA LEU A 489 -68.16 -3.59 -80.82
C LEU A 489 -68.96 -4.90 -80.80
N GLN A 490 -69.04 -5.57 -79.64
CA GLN A 490 -69.84 -6.77 -79.46
C GLN A 490 -71.32 -6.48 -79.68
N GLU A 491 -71.85 -5.42 -79.07
CA GLU A 491 -73.22 -4.95 -79.31
C GLU A 491 -73.45 -4.66 -80.81
N LYS A 492 -72.48 -4.04 -81.50
CA LYS A 492 -72.56 -3.81 -82.94
C LYS A 492 -72.51 -5.11 -83.74
N ALA A 493 -71.66 -6.06 -83.38
CA ALA A 493 -71.60 -7.38 -84.01
C ALA A 493 -72.92 -8.14 -83.85
N ASP A 494 -73.53 -8.09 -82.67
CA ASP A 494 -74.83 -8.71 -82.42
C ASP A 494 -75.93 -8.05 -83.24
N THR A 495 -75.93 -6.72 -83.37
CA THR A 495 -76.88 -6.02 -84.26
C THR A 495 -76.64 -6.33 -85.74
N LEU A 496 -75.39 -6.48 -86.17
CA LEU A 496 -75.05 -6.90 -87.54
C LEU A 496 -75.54 -8.32 -87.80
N LEU A 497 -75.34 -9.24 -86.85
CA LEU A 497 -75.83 -10.61 -86.95
C LEU A 497 -77.36 -10.66 -87.06
N GLN A 498 -78.07 -9.84 -86.29
CA GLN A 498 -79.53 -9.68 -86.43
C GLN A 498 -79.91 -9.20 -87.83
N ARG A 499 -79.19 -8.20 -88.37
CA ARG A 499 -79.43 -7.71 -89.74
C ARG A 499 -79.07 -8.72 -90.81
N GLU A 500 -78.01 -9.49 -90.64
CA GLU A 500 -77.66 -10.60 -91.53
C GLU A 500 -78.77 -11.66 -91.53
N GLN A 501 -79.32 -12.00 -90.36
CA GLN A 501 -80.46 -12.91 -90.26
C GLN A 501 -81.71 -12.35 -90.95
N GLU A 502 -82.01 -11.05 -90.79
CA GLU A 502 -83.09 -10.37 -91.53
C GLU A 502 -82.86 -10.42 -93.04
N VAL A 503 -81.64 -10.11 -93.52
CA VAL A 503 -81.27 -10.22 -94.94
C VAL A 503 -81.43 -11.65 -95.43
N HIS A 504 -81.05 -12.64 -94.64
CA HIS A 504 -81.19 -14.04 -95.01
C HIS A 504 -82.67 -14.48 -95.08
N GLN A 505 -83.53 -13.95 -94.19
CA GLN A 505 -84.98 -14.13 -94.29
C GLN A 505 -85.55 -13.46 -95.55
N LEU A 506 -85.10 -12.25 -95.86
CA LEU A 506 -85.47 -11.54 -97.08
C LEU A 506 -84.99 -12.29 -98.33
N GLN A 507 -83.78 -12.86 -98.33
CA GLN A 507 -83.27 -13.72 -99.40
C GLN A 507 -84.15 -14.95 -99.58
N LYS A 508 -84.50 -15.67 -98.51
CA LYS A 508 -85.44 -16.80 -98.60
C LYS A 508 -86.81 -16.38 -99.15
N GLY A 509 -87.30 -15.22 -98.75
CA GLY A 509 -88.51 -14.61 -99.29
C GLY A 509 -88.39 -14.30 -100.79
N HIS A 510 -87.25 -13.73 -101.20
CA HIS A 510 -86.93 -13.45 -102.59
C HIS A 510 -86.84 -14.74 -103.41
N ASP A 511 -86.12 -15.76 -102.96
CA ASP A 511 -85.99 -17.06 -103.63
C ASP A 511 -87.34 -17.75 -103.78
N SER A 512 -88.21 -17.66 -102.76
CA SER A 512 -89.59 -18.15 -102.83
C SER A 512 -90.41 -17.39 -103.87
N ALA A 513 -90.30 -16.07 -103.91
CA ALA A 513 -90.95 -15.24 -104.94
C ALA A 513 -90.39 -15.53 -106.35
N LEU A 514 -89.09 -15.81 -106.45
CA LEU A 514 -88.40 -16.15 -107.69
C LEU A 514 -88.81 -17.54 -108.19
N LEU A 515 -89.01 -18.50 -107.28
CA LEU A 515 -89.62 -19.80 -107.57
C LEU A 515 -91.07 -19.67 -108.04
N GLN A 516 -91.87 -18.81 -107.40
CA GLN A 516 -93.23 -18.51 -107.84
C GLN A 516 -93.24 -17.84 -109.22
N MET A 517 -92.34 -16.88 -109.45
CA MET A 517 -92.14 -16.26 -110.76
C MET A 517 -91.78 -17.30 -111.81
N HIS A 518 -90.80 -18.17 -111.55
CA HIS A 518 -90.44 -19.27 -112.46
C HIS A 518 -91.59 -20.25 -112.69
N GLN A 519 -92.44 -20.50 -111.70
CA GLN A 519 -93.62 -21.35 -111.85
C GLN A 519 -94.66 -20.71 -112.77
N LEU A 520 -94.94 -19.40 -112.60
CA LEU A 520 -95.77 -18.63 -113.53
C LEU A 520 -95.13 -18.55 -114.93
N GLN A 521 -93.81 -18.46 -115.02
CA GLN A 521 -93.07 -18.47 -116.29
C GLN A 521 -93.23 -19.81 -117.02
N ARG A 522 -93.17 -20.93 -116.30
CA ARG A 522 -93.48 -22.26 -116.85
C ARG A 522 -94.93 -22.40 -117.26
N GLU A 523 -95.88 -21.83 -116.52
CA GLU A 523 -97.30 -21.80 -116.90
C GLU A 523 -97.54 -20.97 -118.18
N LEU A 524 -96.82 -19.85 -118.34
CA LEU A 524 -96.81 -19.07 -119.58
C LEU A 524 -96.16 -19.83 -120.74
N GLU A 525 -95.09 -20.60 -120.50
CA GLU A 525 -94.46 -21.47 -121.49
C GLU A 525 -95.34 -22.68 -121.87
N ALA A 526 -96.11 -23.23 -120.94
CA ALA A 526 -97.10 -24.29 -121.18
C ALA A 526 -98.27 -23.79 -122.06
N LEU A 527 -98.70 -22.53 -121.89
CA LEU A 527 -99.69 -21.91 -122.76
C LEU A 527 -99.12 -21.50 -124.13
N ARG A 528 -97.82 -21.21 -124.21
CA ARG A 528 -97.11 -20.95 -125.49
C ARG A 528 -96.82 -22.21 -126.29
N SER A 529 -96.62 -23.36 -125.64
CA SER A 529 -96.32 -24.66 -126.29
C SER A 529 -97.56 -25.42 -126.81
N SER A 530 -98.79 -25.02 -126.44
CA SER A 530 -100.02 -25.48 -127.09
C SER A 530 -100.36 -24.70 -128.38
N ARG A 531 -99.66 -23.59 -128.67
CA ARG A 531 -99.98 -22.66 -129.78
C ARG A 531 -98.99 -22.73 -130.94
N THR A 532 -98.01 -23.63 -130.89
CA THR A 532 -96.86 -23.66 -131.80
C THR A 532 -96.58 -25.08 -132.30
N GLN A 533 -97.65 -25.79 -132.71
CA GLN A 533 -97.59 -26.79 -133.78
C GLN A 533 -97.66 -26.04 -135.13
N GLU A 534 -96.70 -25.15 -135.39
CA GLU A 534 -96.48 -24.49 -136.67
C GLU A 534 -95.16 -23.70 -136.60
N ALA A 535 -94.15 -24.19 -137.34
CA ALA A 535 -92.91 -23.54 -137.77
C ALA A 535 -91.92 -23.05 -136.67
N ALA A 536 -90.74 -23.68 -136.55
CA ALA A 536 -89.47 -23.31 -137.22
C ALA A 536 -88.77 -22.12 -136.51
N VAL A 537 -87.45 -21.96 -136.37
CA VAL A 537 -86.21 -22.62 -136.77
C VAL A 537 -85.07 -21.76 -136.16
N GLN A 538 -83.88 -22.34 -135.94
CA GLN A 538 -82.54 -21.69 -135.82
C GLN A 538 -82.18 -20.91 -134.51
N GLU A 539 -81.12 -21.33 -133.79
CA GLU A 539 -79.70 -20.84 -133.82
C GLU A 539 -79.51 -19.55 -133.01
N ASP A 540 -78.41 -19.26 -132.31
CA ASP A 540 -77.13 -19.89 -132.00
C ASP A 540 -76.46 -18.99 -130.93
N LEU A 541 -75.19 -19.26 -130.56
CA LEU A 541 -74.20 -18.29 -130.02
C LEU A 541 -74.38 -17.80 -128.55
N LEU A 542 -73.37 -17.58 -127.69
CA LEU A 542 -71.92 -17.81 -127.62
C LEU A 542 -71.40 -17.26 -126.26
N ARG A 543 -70.30 -17.82 -125.71
CA ARG A 543 -69.05 -17.19 -125.13
C ARG A 543 -69.14 -15.91 -124.25
N LEU A 544 -68.23 -15.51 -123.34
CA LEU A 544 -66.86 -15.87 -122.86
C LEU A 544 -66.53 -14.88 -121.72
N GLN A 545 -65.52 -15.21 -120.91
CA GLN A 545 -64.57 -14.30 -120.21
C GLN A 545 -65.15 -13.34 -119.14
N GLY A 546 -64.47 -13.02 -118.04
CA GLY A 546 -63.11 -13.30 -117.58
C GLY A 546 -62.81 -12.46 -116.32
N GLN A 547 -61.79 -12.90 -115.58
CA GLN A 547 -60.90 -12.16 -114.65
C GLN A 547 -61.37 -11.63 -113.26
N GLU A 548 -60.70 -12.19 -112.23
CA GLU A 548 -60.07 -11.56 -111.03
C GLU A 548 -60.95 -10.76 -110.03
N PRO A 549 -60.47 -10.39 -108.81
CA PRO A 549 -59.50 -10.99 -107.88
C PRO A 549 -59.99 -11.01 -106.39
N LEU A 550 -59.10 -11.48 -105.50
CA LEU A 550 -58.88 -11.02 -104.11
C LEU A 550 -59.70 -11.57 -102.92
N VAL A 551 -58.91 -11.78 -101.85
CA VAL A 551 -59.19 -11.79 -100.40
C VAL A 551 -59.44 -13.15 -99.73
N THR A 552 -58.49 -13.50 -98.85
CA THR A 552 -58.62 -13.89 -97.41
C THR A 552 -57.45 -14.84 -97.08
N SER A 553 -56.72 -14.78 -95.97
CA SER A 553 -56.95 -14.15 -94.68
C SER A 553 -55.72 -14.34 -93.77
N LYS A 554 -55.67 -13.51 -92.72
CA LYS A 554 -55.16 -13.77 -91.36
C LYS A 554 -53.71 -13.41 -90.94
N ASN A 555 -53.73 -12.44 -90.01
CA ASN A 555 -53.10 -12.43 -88.68
C ASN A 555 -51.74 -11.75 -88.43
N MET A 556 -51.85 -10.56 -87.82
CA MET A 556 -51.36 -10.19 -86.47
C MET A 556 -49.88 -10.45 -86.08
N GLN A 557 -49.21 -9.30 -85.92
CA GLN A 557 -48.52 -8.80 -84.70
C GLN A 557 -47.01 -9.03 -84.45
N LEU A 558 -46.32 -7.88 -84.46
CA LEU A 558 -45.12 -7.42 -83.72
C LEU A 558 -45.24 -7.62 -82.19
N PRO A 559 -44.22 -7.38 -81.32
CA PRO A 559 -42.99 -6.54 -81.45
C PRO A 559 -41.68 -7.22 -80.96
N ALA A 560 -40.46 -6.87 -81.43
CA ALA A 560 -39.53 -5.75 -81.14
C ALA A 560 -38.40 -6.08 -80.12
N THR A 561 -37.17 -5.77 -80.57
CA THR A 561 -35.99 -5.20 -79.85
C THR A 561 -35.42 -5.87 -78.59
N GLU A 562 -34.19 -6.37 -78.69
CA GLU A 562 -32.94 -5.86 -78.05
C GLU A 562 -31.79 -6.88 -78.27
N GLU A 563 -30.73 -6.46 -78.99
CA GLU A 563 -29.37 -6.25 -78.46
C GLU A 563 -28.50 -7.53 -78.28
N THR A 564 -27.62 -7.74 -79.25
CA THR A 564 -26.23 -8.23 -79.07
C THR A 564 -25.39 -7.21 -78.27
N PRO A 565 -24.13 -7.49 -77.82
CA PRO A 565 -23.37 -8.75 -77.73
C PRO A 565 -22.59 -8.93 -76.40
N ASN A 566 -21.92 -10.09 -76.27
CA ASN A 566 -20.74 -10.36 -75.41
C ASN A 566 -20.89 -10.40 -73.88
N GLY A 567 -20.68 -11.61 -73.33
CA GLY A 567 -20.39 -11.86 -71.92
C GLY A 567 -19.34 -12.96 -71.78
N GLU A 568 -18.07 -12.61 -71.99
CA GLU A 568 -16.91 -13.43 -71.64
C GLU A 568 -16.13 -12.70 -70.53
N VAL A 569 -16.62 -12.80 -69.29
CA VAL A 569 -15.86 -12.49 -68.06
C VAL A 569 -16.31 -13.48 -66.99
N GLY A 570 -15.79 -14.70 -67.06
CA GLY A 570 -16.14 -15.80 -66.16
C GLY A 570 -14.93 -16.43 -65.46
N ALA A 571 -13.78 -15.76 -65.42
CA ALA A 571 -12.54 -16.35 -64.86
C ALA A 571 -11.79 -15.46 -63.85
N MET A 572 -11.99 -14.13 -63.84
CA MET A 572 -11.25 -13.24 -62.92
C MET A 572 -11.85 -13.17 -61.51
N ASP A 573 -13.19 -13.20 -61.37
CA ASP A 573 -13.84 -13.11 -60.05
C ASP A 573 -13.70 -14.38 -59.21
N LEU A 574 -13.71 -15.56 -59.84
CA LEU A 574 -13.53 -16.82 -59.11
C LEU A 574 -12.09 -16.97 -58.59
N GLY A 575 -11.10 -16.51 -59.37
CA GLY A 575 -9.68 -16.53 -58.98
C GLY A 575 -9.35 -15.53 -57.87
N GLN A 576 -9.94 -14.33 -57.89
CA GLN A 576 -9.77 -13.35 -56.81
C GLN A 576 -10.43 -13.82 -55.51
N LEU A 577 -11.66 -14.35 -55.57
CA LEU A 577 -12.36 -14.86 -54.39
C LEU A 577 -11.66 -16.10 -53.79
N GLN A 578 -11.04 -16.93 -54.63
CA GLN A 578 -10.29 -18.11 -54.20
C GLN A 578 -8.93 -17.76 -53.59
N LYS A 579 -8.30 -16.67 -54.05
CA LYS A 579 -7.07 -16.12 -53.48
C LYS A 579 -7.33 -15.43 -52.13
N GLU A 580 -8.40 -14.62 -52.03
CA GLU A 580 -8.82 -14.03 -50.76
C GLU A 580 -9.18 -15.10 -49.72
N LYS A 581 -9.82 -16.19 -50.15
CA LYS A 581 -10.09 -17.33 -49.26
C LYS A 581 -8.79 -17.98 -48.76
N GLN A 582 -7.78 -18.15 -49.60
CA GLN A 582 -6.47 -18.68 -49.19
C GLN A 582 -5.74 -17.74 -48.23
N ASP A 583 -5.75 -16.43 -48.50
CA ASP A 583 -5.11 -15.43 -47.65
C ASP A 583 -5.79 -15.33 -46.27
N LEU A 584 -7.12 -15.43 -46.22
CA LEU A 584 -7.86 -15.50 -44.96
C LEU A 584 -7.62 -16.81 -44.20
N GLU A 585 -7.52 -17.95 -44.89
CA GLU A 585 -7.14 -19.23 -44.28
C GLU A 585 -5.71 -19.15 -43.71
N GLN A 586 -4.77 -18.51 -44.41
CA GLN A 586 -3.41 -18.28 -43.93
C GLN A 586 -3.37 -17.38 -42.69
N GLN A 587 -4.09 -16.25 -42.71
CA GLN A 587 -4.20 -15.39 -41.52
C GLN A 587 -4.84 -16.10 -40.33
N LEU A 588 -5.82 -16.99 -40.57
CA LEU A 588 -6.45 -17.77 -39.51
C LEU A 588 -5.48 -18.81 -38.93
N THR A 589 -4.64 -19.43 -39.75
CA THR A 589 -3.59 -20.35 -39.28
C THR A 589 -2.51 -19.63 -38.48
N GLU A 590 -2.13 -18.41 -38.89
CA GLU A 590 -1.13 -17.60 -38.20
C GLU A 590 -1.66 -17.07 -36.87
N LYS A 591 -2.91 -16.58 -36.84
CA LYS A 591 -3.60 -16.22 -35.58
C LYS A 591 -3.75 -17.42 -34.65
N ASN A 592 -4.05 -18.61 -35.16
CA ASN A 592 -4.08 -19.84 -34.34
C ASN A 592 -2.69 -20.21 -33.79
N LYS A 593 -1.60 -19.92 -34.52
CA LYS A 593 -0.23 -20.12 -34.03
C LYS A 593 0.11 -19.13 -32.90
N ILE A 594 -0.31 -17.87 -33.03
CA ILE A 594 -0.16 -16.85 -31.98
C ILE A 594 -0.97 -17.23 -30.73
N ILE A 595 -2.20 -17.71 -30.89
CA ILE A 595 -3.03 -18.18 -29.76
C ILE A 595 -2.35 -19.36 -29.05
N LYS A 596 -1.79 -20.33 -29.79
CA LYS A 596 -1.02 -21.43 -29.19
C LYS A 596 0.22 -20.93 -28.44
N GLN A 597 0.93 -19.94 -28.96
CA GLN A 597 2.06 -19.31 -28.27
C GLN A 597 1.61 -18.56 -27.01
N MET A 598 0.49 -17.84 -27.03
CA MET A 598 -0.08 -17.19 -25.84
C MET A 598 -0.54 -18.22 -24.80
N GLN A 599 -1.18 -19.31 -25.22
CA GLN A 599 -1.58 -20.41 -24.34
C GLN A 599 -0.35 -21.10 -23.70
N GLN A 600 0.73 -21.29 -24.47
CA GLN A 600 2.00 -21.82 -23.96
C GLN A 600 2.63 -20.85 -22.94
N ARG A 601 2.64 -19.54 -23.23
CA ARG A 601 3.11 -18.50 -22.29
C ARG A 601 2.27 -18.46 -21.02
N MET A 602 0.94 -18.58 -21.12
CA MET A 602 0.06 -18.68 -19.95
C MET A 602 0.29 -19.96 -19.15
N LEU A 603 0.58 -21.09 -19.81
CA LEU A 603 0.90 -22.34 -19.13
C LEU A 603 2.24 -22.24 -18.38
N GLU A 604 3.24 -21.58 -18.98
CA GLU A 604 4.52 -21.30 -18.35
C GLU A 604 4.38 -20.32 -17.18
N LEU A 605 3.64 -19.22 -17.36
CA LEU A 605 3.27 -18.31 -16.27
C LEU A 605 2.52 -19.03 -15.16
N LYS A 606 1.57 -19.91 -15.48
CA LYS A 606 0.86 -20.74 -14.49
C LYS A 606 1.80 -21.70 -13.78
N LYS A 607 2.79 -22.29 -14.47
CA LYS A 607 3.82 -23.14 -13.83
C LYS A 607 4.76 -22.32 -12.94
N THR A 608 5.11 -21.10 -13.32
CA THR A 608 5.94 -20.19 -12.52
C THR A 608 5.17 -19.71 -11.29
N LEU A 609 3.93 -19.25 -11.45
CA LEU A 609 3.02 -18.90 -10.35
C LEU A 609 2.75 -20.11 -9.43
N GLN A 610 2.56 -21.31 -9.99
CA GLN A 610 2.35 -22.52 -9.20
C GLN A 610 3.64 -23.00 -8.51
N LYS A 611 4.83 -22.60 -8.97
CA LYS A 611 6.11 -22.82 -8.28
C LYS A 611 6.34 -21.79 -7.18
N GLU A 612 5.95 -20.53 -7.40
CA GLU A 612 6.02 -19.46 -6.38
C GLU A 612 4.98 -19.64 -5.27
N LEU A 613 3.81 -20.21 -5.59
CA LEU A 613 2.77 -20.55 -4.60
C LEU A 613 3.00 -21.91 -3.90
N LYS A 614 4.09 -22.64 -4.21
CA LYS A 614 4.43 -23.91 -3.58
C LYS A 614 5.37 -23.72 -2.40
N ILE A 615 4.81 -23.26 -1.28
CA ILE A 615 5.28 -23.68 0.02
C ILE A 615 5.09 -25.21 0.09
N ARG A 616 6.14 -25.91 0.53
CA ARG A 616 6.29 -27.37 0.64
C ARG A 616 5.00 -28.10 1.03
N PRO A 617 4.66 -29.19 0.32
CA PRO A 617 4.09 -30.37 0.94
C PRO A 617 5.16 -31.47 0.95
N ASP A 618 5.80 -31.70 2.09
CA ASP A 618 6.34 -33.02 2.44
C ASP A 618 5.42 -33.54 3.55
N ASN A 619 4.45 -34.40 3.24
CA ASN A 619 4.54 -35.85 3.04
C ASN A 619 4.66 -36.67 4.33
N GLU A 620 3.67 -37.58 4.44
CA GLU A 620 3.76 -38.93 5.00
C GLU A 620 3.43 -39.14 6.49
N ILE A 621 2.14 -39.41 6.66
CA ILE A 621 1.57 -40.41 7.58
C ILE A 621 2.35 -41.72 7.51
N PHE A 622 2.85 -42.18 8.65
CA PHE A 622 2.96 -43.58 9.12
C PHE A 622 3.33 -43.45 10.62
N GLU A 623 2.88 -44.19 11.62
CA GLU A 623 1.82 -45.18 11.86
C GLU A 623 2.01 -45.55 13.36
N VAL A 624 1.07 -46.30 13.95
CA VAL A 624 1.33 -47.16 15.13
C VAL A 624 1.42 -46.47 16.51
N ARG A 625 0.24 -46.46 17.18
CA ARG A 625 -0.08 -47.34 18.33
C ARG A 625 -0.07 -46.75 19.76
N GLU A 626 -1.15 -47.14 20.44
CA GLU A 626 -1.36 -47.32 21.89
C GLU A 626 -1.68 -46.10 22.79
N LYS A 627 -2.99 -45.92 23.01
CA LYS A 627 -3.59 -45.83 24.36
C LYS A 627 -3.05 -46.98 25.26
N PRO A 628 -2.98 -46.86 26.60
CA PRO A 628 -4.05 -46.30 27.44
C PRO A 628 -3.61 -45.48 28.68
N GLY A 629 -4.56 -44.80 29.33
CA GLY A 629 -4.43 -44.39 30.74
C GLY A 629 -4.33 -45.62 31.67
N PRO A 630 -4.27 -45.48 33.02
CA PRO A 630 -5.24 -44.69 33.78
C PRO A 630 -4.71 -44.11 35.14
N GLU A 631 -5.67 -43.57 35.91
CA GLU A 631 -5.76 -43.57 37.38
C GLU A 631 -5.14 -42.45 38.24
N MET A 632 -6.08 -41.72 38.86
CA MET A 632 -5.97 -40.88 40.05
C MET A 632 -5.68 -41.72 41.30
N PRO A 633 -5.21 -41.09 42.38
CA PRO A 633 -6.03 -41.10 43.59
C PRO A 633 -6.21 -39.71 44.21
N ASN A 634 -7.46 -39.47 44.57
CA ASN A 634 -7.97 -38.34 45.32
C ASN A 634 -7.83 -38.65 46.83
N MET A 635 -7.32 -37.72 47.64
CA MET A 635 -7.67 -37.59 49.06
C MET A 635 -7.62 -36.10 49.45
N ALA A 636 -8.81 -35.51 49.61
CA ALA A 636 -9.06 -34.37 50.48
C ALA A 636 -9.38 -34.89 51.90
N PRO A 637 -9.28 -34.08 52.97
CA PRO A 637 -10.28 -33.05 53.30
C PRO A 637 -9.60 -31.75 53.86
N SER A 638 -10.18 -30.57 54.12
CA SER A 638 -11.53 -30.08 54.44
C SER A 638 -11.53 -28.53 54.44
N VAL A 639 -12.63 -27.92 53.94
CA VAL A 639 -13.42 -26.79 54.52
C VAL A 639 -12.67 -25.44 54.76
N THR A 640 -13.00 -24.31 54.12
CA THR A 640 -14.29 -23.57 54.08
C THR A 640 -14.54 -22.79 52.77
N ASN A 641 -15.81 -22.73 52.37
CA ASN A 641 -16.43 -21.82 51.37
C ASN A 641 -16.14 -20.33 51.72
N ASN A 642 -16.00 -19.38 50.78
CA ASN A 642 -17.01 -18.93 49.81
C ASN A 642 -16.41 -18.24 48.56
N ALA A 643 -17.10 -18.49 47.45
CA ALA A 643 -17.15 -17.84 46.13
C ALA A 643 -16.45 -16.48 45.91
N ASP A 644 -15.56 -16.41 44.91
CA ASP A 644 -15.93 -15.85 43.59
C ASP A 644 -14.92 -16.28 42.50
N LEU A 645 -15.43 -16.89 41.42
CA LEU A 645 -14.64 -17.50 40.33
C LEU A 645 -14.43 -16.52 39.17
N THR A 646 -13.92 -15.32 39.47
CA THR A 646 -13.60 -14.34 38.40
C THR A 646 -12.25 -13.67 38.55
N ASP A 647 -11.37 -14.17 39.43
CA ASP A 647 -10.06 -13.54 39.66
C ASP A 647 -8.85 -14.48 39.51
N ALA A 648 -8.88 -15.30 38.46
CA ALA A 648 -7.70 -16.05 38.00
C ALA A 648 -6.63 -15.14 37.36
N ARG A 649 -6.79 -13.80 37.40
CA ARG A 649 -5.83 -12.82 36.89
C ARG A 649 -5.03 -12.13 37.99
N GLU A 650 -5.49 -12.13 39.24
CA GLU A 650 -4.64 -11.84 40.39
C GLU A 650 -3.83 -13.09 40.81
N ILE A 651 -3.00 -13.59 39.90
CA ILE A 651 -1.81 -14.33 40.32
C ILE A 651 -0.93 -13.30 41.02
N ASN A 652 -1.02 -13.28 42.35
CA ASN A 652 -0.36 -12.36 43.24
C ASN A 652 1.07 -12.08 42.75
N PHE A 653 1.36 -10.86 42.29
CA PHE A 653 2.67 -10.48 41.72
C PHE A 653 3.84 -10.79 42.67
N GLU A 654 3.54 -10.90 43.96
CA GLU A 654 4.44 -11.34 45.01
C GLU A 654 4.90 -12.80 44.86
N TYR A 655 4.02 -13.68 44.34
CA TYR A 655 4.34 -15.08 43.99
C TYR A 655 5.10 -15.16 42.67
N LEU A 656 4.72 -14.35 41.67
CA LEU A 656 5.43 -14.30 40.39
C LEU A 656 6.87 -13.79 40.57
N LYS A 657 7.07 -12.80 41.45
CA LYS A 657 8.41 -12.34 41.86
C LYS A 657 9.23 -13.48 42.47
N HIS A 658 8.65 -14.29 43.35
CA HIS A 658 9.35 -15.45 43.93
C HIS A 658 9.65 -16.53 42.89
N VAL A 659 8.73 -16.79 41.95
CA VAL A 659 8.93 -17.77 40.87
C VAL A 659 10.04 -17.30 39.92
N VAL A 660 10.05 -16.03 39.52
CA VAL A 660 11.12 -15.45 38.67
C VAL A 660 12.46 -15.44 39.41
N LEU A 661 12.49 -15.04 40.68
CA LEU A 661 13.72 -15.03 41.49
C LEU A 661 14.28 -16.45 41.68
N LYS A 662 13.41 -17.42 41.96
CA LYS A 662 13.78 -18.84 42.10
C LYS A 662 14.22 -19.43 40.77
N PHE A 663 13.56 -19.08 39.66
CA PHE A 663 13.96 -19.48 38.32
C PHE A 663 15.38 -18.99 37.98
N MET A 664 15.70 -17.72 38.28
CA MET A 664 17.03 -17.15 38.07
C MET A 664 18.11 -17.70 39.02
N SER A 665 17.72 -18.36 40.11
CA SER A 665 18.64 -18.80 41.18
C SER A 665 18.72 -20.33 41.37
N CYS A 666 17.99 -21.12 40.57
CA CYS A 666 17.92 -22.59 40.70
C CYS A 666 18.89 -23.32 39.76
N ARG A 667 19.14 -24.60 40.03
CA ARG A 667 20.00 -25.45 39.18
C ARG A 667 19.27 -25.79 37.89
N GLU A 668 20.02 -26.01 36.80
CA GLU A 668 19.50 -26.21 35.43
C GLU A 668 18.38 -27.26 35.35
N SER A 669 18.52 -28.38 36.06
CA SER A 669 17.50 -29.44 36.10
C SER A 669 16.17 -28.98 36.73
N GLU A 670 16.21 -28.04 37.67
CA GLU A 670 15.02 -27.48 38.33
C GLU A 670 14.38 -26.37 37.50
N ALA A 671 15.18 -25.62 36.72
CA ALA A 671 14.73 -24.56 35.84
C ALA A 671 13.78 -25.10 34.74
N PHE A 672 14.05 -26.27 34.16
CA PHE A 672 13.14 -26.90 33.18
C PHE A 672 11.77 -27.26 33.79
N HIS A 673 11.74 -27.73 35.04
CA HIS A 673 10.49 -28.03 35.75
C HIS A 673 9.71 -26.74 36.07
N LEU A 674 10.41 -25.66 36.40
CA LEU A 674 9.83 -24.33 36.62
C LEU A 674 9.27 -23.71 35.33
N ILE A 675 9.94 -23.85 34.19
CA ILE A 675 9.41 -23.41 32.88
C ILE A 675 8.08 -24.10 32.60
N LYS A 676 7.99 -25.41 32.85
CA LYS A 676 6.75 -26.17 32.64
C LYS A 676 5.63 -25.71 33.60
N ALA A 677 5.95 -25.47 34.87
CA ALA A 677 4.99 -24.96 35.84
C ALA A 677 4.48 -23.55 35.48
N VAL A 678 5.39 -22.65 35.07
CA VAL A 678 5.06 -21.29 34.63
C VAL A 678 4.25 -21.30 33.32
N SER A 679 4.58 -22.18 32.39
CA SER A 679 3.86 -22.33 31.11
C SER A 679 2.41 -22.75 31.34
N VAL A 680 2.16 -23.64 32.31
CA VAL A 680 0.80 -24.05 32.70
C VAL A 680 0.08 -22.93 33.46
N LEU A 681 0.77 -22.20 34.35
CA LEU A 681 0.15 -21.13 35.15
C LEU A 681 -0.17 -19.87 34.33
N LEU A 682 0.65 -19.55 33.32
CA LEU A 682 0.51 -18.37 32.48
C LEU A 682 -0.03 -18.68 31.07
N ASN A 683 -0.44 -19.93 30.82
CA ASN A 683 -0.96 -20.43 29.54
C ASN A 683 -0.06 -20.11 28.34
N PHE A 684 1.24 -20.39 28.46
CA PHE A 684 2.15 -20.24 27.32
C PHE A 684 1.78 -21.21 26.20
N SER A 685 1.94 -20.74 24.98
CA SER A 685 1.94 -21.59 23.78
C SER A 685 3.15 -22.53 23.80
N GLN A 686 3.06 -23.62 23.03
CA GLN A 686 4.16 -24.57 22.92
C GLN A 686 5.41 -23.90 22.34
N GLU A 687 5.26 -22.91 21.47
CA GLU A 687 6.36 -22.11 20.93
C GLU A 687 7.04 -21.25 22.01
N GLU A 688 6.26 -20.57 22.87
CA GLU A 688 6.80 -19.74 23.96
C GLU A 688 7.55 -20.57 25.02
N GLU A 689 7.01 -21.73 25.38
CA GLU A 689 7.69 -22.67 26.28
C GLU A 689 9.03 -23.16 25.66
N ASN A 690 9.03 -23.47 24.36
CA ASN A 690 10.23 -23.94 23.66
C ASN A 690 11.29 -22.84 23.52
N MET A 691 10.90 -21.59 23.25
CA MET A 691 11.86 -20.48 23.21
C MET A 691 12.59 -20.28 24.55
N LEU A 692 11.88 -20.43 25.67
CA LEU A 692 12.49 -20.32 26.99
C LEU A 692 13.44 -21.48 27.30
N LYS A 693 13.11 -22.70 26.85
CA LYS A 693 14.00 -23.86 26.94
C LYS A 693 15.27 -23.68 26.11
N GLU A 694 15.14 -23.24 24.85
CA GLU A 694 16.28 -22.98 23.96
C GLU A 694 17.17 -21.86 24.50
N THR A 695 16.58 -20.80 25.06
CA THR A 695 17.33 -19.69 25.68
C THR A 695 18.10 -20.16 26.92
N LEU A 696 17.52 -21.06 27.71
CA LEU A 696 18.18 -21.67 28.86
C LEU A 696 19.35 -22.56 28.40
N GLU A 697 19.15 -23.40 27.38
CA GLU A 697 20.21 -24.23 26.80
C GLU A 697 21.35 -23.41 26.17
N TYR A 698 21.02 -22.28 25.52
CA TYR A 698 22.01 -21.39 24.91
C TYR A 698 22.87 -20.67 25.95
N LYS A 699 22.29 -20.27 27.09
CA LYS A 699 23.04 -19.71 28.23
C LYS A 699 24.00 -20.73 28.85
N VAL A 700 23.64 -22.03 28.86
CA VAL A 700 24.49 -23.11 29.40
C VAL A 700 25.63 -23.47 28.42
N ARG A 701 25.39 -23.36 27.11
CA ARG A 701 26.40 -23.63 26.06
C ARG A 701 27.36 -22.49 25.78
N SER A 702 27.09 -21.27 26.26
CA SER A 702 28.00 -20.13 26.08
C SER A 702 29.02 -20.11 27.22
N PRO A 703 30.31 -20.42 26.97
CA PRO A 703 31.34 -20.22 27.97
C PRO A 703 31.61 -18.73 28.08
N TRP A 704 31.39 -18.16 29.27
CA TRP A 704 32.03 -16.90 29.64
C TRP A 704 33.51 -17.14 29.92
#